data_AF-R5P874-F1
#
_entry.id   AF-R5P874-F1
#
_cell.length_a   1.000
_cell.length_b   1.000
_cell.length_c   1.000
_cell.angle_alpha   90.00
_cell.angle_beta   90.00
_cell.angle_gamma   90.00
#
_symmetry.space_group_name_H-M   'P 1'
#
loop_
_entity.id
_entity.type
_entity.pdbx_description
1 polymer ?
#
loop_
_entity_poly.entity_id
_entity_poly.type
_entity_poly.pdbx_seq_one_letter_code
_entity_poly.pdbx_strand_id
1 'polypeptide(L)'
;MIKSKYSLILPALLAFTACNPMDDVYDALDAAKQPLHEDVTYTFTAQDYSSVGYVFKNKHTAADSAIAADIKSNLRFPDKEIAKEGVAGYLSSLFPALNAQSTAAVTYAIDERDSSYLKAMMLLQKAPNYTLTPADYASIWGEAGTNYLTPGKNADKYLEKILATAVTNAQKGDLYRVTYNYSPTEPGNGHTPAPVLTSLDENFDETVTDKAAFAAEGWTNFAEKGNVRWQGNLYNGDGYVSFSSYNSNEENIGWLITPGIDLTAATKPLFAFDITLGHYNASCLQVLISADYEEGDPNLATWTDITPNFYFDIPAKGFGKKMPAGILDLSAYKTTVHIAFKYTGDGNNNKTTTYQIDNLQIGENIGVTETILLAEDFETTTHKATIQLTDWTNSSATEGANLWKGYNFDNNKSAQITSYGSAVEFFSWLITPALSVPDEPAPLFTFDIDAAYYDTDCLEILLSEDFDGSHPETASWTNLTGHFTIPQSSKYSTFKKAGTVNLKTYAGKTVCIAFKYHGDAANNRNTAYEIDNVKIHYYKRSTTPVSSGIRPAATDQVIRFALYEYNGSKWAPKANTVIVNPEDYETMGITGNSFKDASVAMQYLPLFLQQKYPYMVSEKTMHVLFELNGKTAVQEYRRAEGNWTNYNGVVPVTEQYIHNGTKWSFDPTVVFTMISSDYQALVDFVTNDPKYKIYLDEAYPSNTEWWYGANAKFNNISMLIKSRKYYDTKAGDHFLDGKEDAECREIFHQRLQEGIANHVLPARYPDAEAIKDNMQMFYLVKYVTYSPTGTWQARFKGIAKGKFEYVEGSQTELK
;
A
#
# COMPACT_ATOMS: atom_id res chain seq x y z
N MET A 1 -21.59 -45.71 30.23
CA MET A 1 -20.84 -46.92 30.67
C MET A 1 -20.16 -46.61 32.00
N ILE A 2 -20.65 -47.22 33.09
CA ILE A 2 -19.91 -48.09 34.04
C ILE A 2 -19.00 -47.32 35.03
N LYS A 3 -19.51 -47.06 36.25
CA LYS A 3 -19.18 -47.67 37.59
C LYS A 3 -17.98 -46.96 38.28
N SER A 4 -17.99 -46.64 39.57
CA SER A 4 -18.34 -47.44 40.77
C SER A 4 -18.77 -46.51 41.91
N LYS A 5 -19.97 -46.58 42.49
CA LYS A 5 -20.39 -47.42 43.64
C LYS A 5 -19.40 -47.44 44.82
N TYR A 6 -19.82 -46.86 45.95
CA TYR A 6 -19.97 -47.61 47.20
C TYR A 6 -21.30 -47.28 47.88
N SER A 7 -21.97 -48.36 48.28
CA SER A 7 -23.27 -48.51 48.93
C SER A 7 -23.05 -48.46 50.46
N LEU A 8 -23.88 -47.73 51.24
CA LEU A 8 -25.11 -48.21 51.90
C LEU A 8 -24.85 -48.57 53.37
N ILE A 9 -25.81 -48.20 54.23
CA ILE A 9 -26.32 -48.90 55.43
C ILE A 9 -26.61 -47.90 56.57
N LEU A 10 -27.90 -47.61 56.73
CA LEU A 10 -28.54 -47.34 58.02
C LEU A 10 -28.85 -48.72 58.65
N PRO A 11 -28.74 -48.92 59.98
CA PRO A 11 -29.96 -48.80 60.77
C PRO A 11 -29.77 -48.44 62.27
N ALA A 12 -30.93 -48.21 62.89
CA ALA A 12 -31.29 -48.58 64.27
C ALA A 12 -31.20 -47.50 65.38
N LEU A 13 -32.41 -47.19 65.84
CA LEU A 13 -32.83 -46.50 67.05
C LEU A 13 -32.32 -47.23 68.32
N LEU A 14 -31.71 -46.50 69.26
CA LEU A 14 -31.59 -46.89 70.67
C LEU A 14 -31.53 -45.63 71.53
N ALA A 15 -32.59 -45.39 72.29
CA ALA A 15 -32.67 -44.34 73.29
C ALA A 15 -31.95 -44.80 74.57
N PHE A 16 -30.99 -44.02 75.07
CA PHE A 16 -30.73 -43.82 76.49
C PHE A 16 -30.03 -42.47 76.69
N THR A 17 -30.36 -41.85 77.81
CA THR A 17 -30.28 -40.41 78.11
C THR A 17 -28.90 -39.90 78.54
N ALA A 18 -28.72 -38.59 78.31
CA ALA A 18 -27.92 -37.64 79.10
C ALA A 18 -26.39 -37.67 78.94
N CYS A 19 -25.92 -37.06 77.86
CA CYS A 19 -25.03 -35.87 77.85
C CYS A 19 -24.93 -35.47 76.37
N ASN A 20 -25.10 -34.21 76.01
CA ASN A 20 -25.03 -33.78 74.60
C ASN A 20 -23.54 -33.77 74.19
N PRO A 21 -22.96 -34.84 73.60
CA PRO A 21 -21.52 -34.94 73.35
C PRO A 21 -21.17 -34.33 71.97
N MET A 22 -22.13 -33.59 71.41
CA MET A 22 -22.12 -33.15 70.03
C MET A 22 -22.31 -31.64 69.93
N ASP A 23 -22.67 -30.90 70.99
CA ASP A 23 -22.72 -29.44 70.93
C ASP A 23 -21.30 -28.89 70.71
N ASP A 24 -20.29 -29.37 71.44
CA ASP A 24 -18.89 -28.98 71.23
C ASP A 24 -18.36 -29.39 69.83
N VAL A 25 -18.89 -30.48 69.25
CA VAL A 25 -18.52 -30.96 67.91
C VAL A 25 -19.25 -30.19 66.83
N TYR A 26 -20.51 -29.81 67.04
CA TYR A 26 -21.30 -28.98 66.14
C TYR A 26 -20.84 -27.51 66.19
N ASP A 27 -20.47 -27.00 67.36
CA ASP A 27 -19.85 -25.70 67.55
C ASP A 27 -18.45 -25.67 66.94
N ALA A 28 -17.67 -26.76 67.05
CA ALA A 28 -16.40 -26.88 66.33
C ALA A 28 -16.58 -27.07 64.81
N LEU A 29 -17.67 -27.68 64.33
CA LEU A 29 -17.98 -27.82 62.90
C LEU A 29 -18.51 -26.51 62.30
N ASP A 30 -19.32 -25.75 63.04
CA ASP A 30 -19.83 -24.44 62.63
C ASP A 30 -18.76 -23.35 62.81
N ALA A 31 -17.84 -23.48 63.78
CA ALA A 31 -16.62 -22.67 63.86
C ALA A 31 -15.56 -23.06 62.79
N ALA A 32 -15.62 -24.29 62.25
CA ALA A 32 -14.74 -24.77 61.18
C ALA A 32 -15.32 -24.62 59.77
N LYS A 33 -16.57 -24.15 59.60
CA LYS A 33 -17.03 -23.61 58.31
C LYS A 33 -16.35 -22.27 58.09
N GLN A 34 -15.08 -22.30 57.71
CA GLN A 34 -14.46 -21.16 57.06
C GLN A 34 -15.37 -20.78 55.88
N PRO A 35 -15.71 -19.49 55.71
CA PRO A 35 -16.43 -19.05 54.54
C PRO A 35 -15.69 -19.58 53.31
N LEU A 36 -16.37 -20.38 52.47
CA LEU A 36 -15.74 -20.97 51.29
C LEU A 36 -15.28 -19.81 50.41
N HIS A 37 -13.96 -19.62 50.34
CA HIS A 37 -13.34 -18.62 49.50
C HIS A 37 -12.52 -19.31 48.42
N GLU A 38 -12.64 -18.80 47.20
CA GLU A 38 -11.96 -19.35 46.03
C GLU A 38 -11.66 -18.22 45.05
N ASP A 39 -10.56 -18.36 44.31
CA ASP A 39 -10.23 -17.53 43.17
C ASP A 39 -10.71 -18.23 41.89
N VAL A 40 -11.79 -17.73 41.30
CA VAL A 40 -12.45 -18.36 40.16
C VAL A 40 -12.06 -17.65 38.86
N THR A 41 -11.83 -18.41 37.79
CA THR A 41 -11.80 -17.88 36.42
C THR A 41 -13.02 -18.38 35.66
N TYR A 42 -13.80 -17.48 35.07
CA TYR A 42 -15.05 -17.83 34.40
C TYR A 42 -15.24 -17.05 33.09
N THR A 43 -15.78 -17.71 32.07
CA THR A 43 -16.06 -17.09 30.76
C THR A 43 -17.54 -17.25 30.42
N PHE A 44 -18.20 -16.14 30.10
CA PHE A 44 -19.62 -16.11 29.76
C PHE A 44 -19.91 -16.88 28.46
N THR A 45 -20.99 -17.66 28.49
CA THR A 45 -21.62 -18.36 27.37
C THR A 45 -22.85 -17.60 26.87
N ALA A 46 -23.39 -17.99 25.70
CA ALA A 46 -24.63 -17.40 25.17
C ALA A 46 -25.84 -17.55 26.12
N GLN A 47 -25.86 -18.63 26.92
CA GLN A 47 -26.91 -18.86 27.91
C GLN A 47 -26.79 -17.91 29.11
N ASP A 48 -25.57 -17.51 29.45
CA ASP A 48 -25.31 -16.61 30.58
C ASP A 48 -25.84 -15.21 30.29
N TYR A 49 -25.63 -14.66 29.08
CA TYR A 49 -26.24 -13.39 28.65
C TYR A 49 -27.77 -13.41 28.69
N SER A 50 -28.39 -14.56 28.39
CA SER A 50 -29.84 -14.73 28.55
C SER A 50 -30.28 -14.74 30.02
N SER A 51 -29.42 -15.24 30.92
CA SER A 51 -29.68 -15.41 32.35
C SER A 51 -29.45 -14.11 33.14
N VAL A 52 -28.51 -13.26 32.70
CA VAL A 52 -28.27 -11.91 33.24
C VAL A 52 -29.54 -11.04 33.23
N GLY A 53 -30.48 -11.29 32.31
CA GLY A 53 -31.77 -10.59 32.27
C GLY A 53 -32.59 -10.69 33.56
N TYR A 54 -32.36 -11.69 34.42
CA TYR A 54 -32.98 -11.77 35.75
C TYR A 54 -32.42 -10.75 36.75
N VAL A 55 -31.18 -10.28 36.56
CA VAL A 55 -30.56 -9.23 37.40
C VAL A 55 -31.27 -7.89 37.16
N PHE A 56 -31.52 -7.54 35.89
CA PHE A 56 -32.16 -6.27 35.51
C PHE A 56 -33.70 -6.31 35.65
N LYS A 57 -34.35 -7.47 35.52
CA LYS A 57 -35.81 -7.61 35.70
C LYS A 57 -36.32 -7.23 37.10
N ASN A 58 -35.47 -7.30 38.13
CA ASN A 58 -35.85 -6.99 39.51
C ASN A 58 -35.99 -5.48 39.80
N LYS A 59 -35.66 -4.60 38.84
CA LYS A 59 -35.78 -3.13 38.95
C LYS A 59 -37.04 -2.53 38.27
N HIS A 60 -37.77 -3.34 37.50
CA HIS A 60 -39.11 -3.06 36.94
C HIS A 60 -39.29 -1.76 36.10
N THR A 61 -38.24 -1.20 35.48
CA THR A 61 -38.39 -0.08 34.54
C THR A 61 -38.38 -0.52 33.07
N ALA A 62 -38.90 0.33 32.19
CA ALA A 62 -38.83 0.13 30.74
C ALA A 62 -37.37 0.14 30.23
N ALA A 63 -36.50 0.93 30.87
CA ALA A 63 -35.07 1.00 30.53
C ALA A 63 -34.35 -0.31 30.87
N ASP A 64 -34.59 -0.88 32.06
CA ASP A 64 -33.98 -2.15 32.47
C ASP A 64 -34.41 -3.33 31.57
N SER A 65 -35.67 -3.30 31.12
CA SER A 65 -36.19 -4.31 30.19
C SER A 65 -35.54 -4.22 28.82
N ALA A 66 -35.24 -3.00 28.35
CA ALA A 66 -34.53 -2.77 27.09
C ALA A 66 -33.06 -3.22 27.18
N ILE A 67 -32.38 -2.93 28.29
CA ILE A 67 -31.02 -3.40 28.58
C ILE A 67 -30.97 -4.93 28.58
N ALA A 68 -31.89 -5.59 29.28
CA ALA A 68 -31.94 -7.06 29.33
C ALA A 68 -32.21 -7.68 27.94
N ALA A 69 -33.06 -7.06 27.13
CA ALA A 69 -33.33 -7.50 25.77
C ALA A 69 -32.11 -7.33 24.86
N ASP A 70 -31.42 -6.19 24.98
CA ASP A 70 -30.19 -5.92 24.25
C ASP A 70 -29.12 -6.96 24.57
N ILE A 71 -28.78 -7.13 25.86
CA ILE A 71 -27.77 -8.10 26.31
C ILE A 71 -28.04 -9.51 25.76
N LYS A 72 -29.30 -9.94 25.83
CA LYS A 72 -29.72 -11.25 25.34
C LYS A 72 -29.59 -11.39 23.83
N SER A 73 -30.08 -10.41 23.07
CA SER A 73 -30.10 -10.49 21.61
C SER A 73 -28.71 -10.31 20.99
N ASN A 74 -27.87 -9.52 21.65
CA ASN A 74 -26.57 -9.10 21.13
C ASN A 74 -25.38 -9.83 21.76
N LEU A 75 -25.62 -10.68 22.77
CA LEU A 75 -24.63 -11.49 23.49
C LEU A 75 -23.44 -10.68 23.99
N ARG A 76 -23.71 -9.46 24.46
CA ARG A 76 -22.73 -8.50 24.98
C ARG A 76 -23.39 -7.54 25.94
N PHE A 77 -22.61 -6.88 26.79
CA PHE A 77 -23.10 -5.76 27.58
C PHE A 77 -23.01 -4.45 26.79
N PRO A 78 -24.03 -3.57 26.88
CA PRO A 78 -24.07 -2.31 26.14
C PRO A 78 -23.06 -1.26 26.63
N ASP A 79 -22.61 -1.35 27.89
CA ASP A 79 -21.52 -0.55 28.44
C ASP A 79 -20.92 -1.21 29.69
N LYS A 80 -19.79 -0.67 30.16
CA LYS A 80 -19.02 -1.21 31.29
C LYS A 80 -19.75 -1.10 32.63
N GLU A 81 -20.55 -0.07 32.88
CA GLU A 81 -21.27 0.07 34.15
C GLU A 81 -22.41 -0.93 34.25
N ILE A 82 -23.15 -1.12 33.14
CA ILE A 82 -24.17 -2.17 33.05
C ILE A 82 -23.51 -3.55 33.20
N ALA A 83 -22.33 -3.76 32.64
CA ALA A 83 -21.60 -5.00 32.81
C ALA A 83 -21.19 -5.26 34.26
N LYS A 84 -20.58 -4.28 34.94
CA LYS A 84 -20.21 -4.37 36.36
C LYS A 84 -21.39 -4.78 37.23
N GLU A 85 -22.55 -4.17 37.03
CA GLU A 85 -23.76 -4.52 37.78
C GLU A 85 -24.28 -5.92 37.42
N GLY A 86 -24.43 -6.19 36.13
CA GLY A 86 -25.02 -7.43 35.63
C GLY A 86 -24.19 -8.66 35.97
N VAL A 87 -22.87 -8.58 35.80
CA VAL A 87 -21.92 -9.66 36.12
C VAL A 87 -21.89 -9.89 37.62
N ALA A 88 -21.77 -8.85 38.44
CA ALA A 88 -21.78 -8.99 39.90
C ALA A 88 -23.09 -9.64 40.40
N GLY A 89 -24.24 -9.20 39.90
CA GLY A 89 -25.53 -9.81 40.24
C GLY A 89 -25.63 -11.28 39.79
N TYR A 90 -25.05 -11.61 38.64
CA TYR A 90 -25.09 -12.97 38.10
C TYR A 90 -24.15 -13.93 38.83
N LEU A 91 -22.96 -13.48 39.25
CA LEU A 91 -22.00 -14.27 40.03
C LEU A 91 -22.62 -14.80 41.33
N SER A 92 -23.51 -14.04 41.98
CA SER A 92 -24.24 -14.51 43.17
C SER A 92 -25.14 -15.72 42.87
N SER A 93 -25.65 -15.83 41.65
CA SER A 93 -26.46 -16.99 41.23
C SER A 93 -25.60 -18.18 40.78
N LEU A 94 -24.43 -17.92 40.19
CA LEU A 94 -23.49 -18.94 39.74
C LEU A 94 -22.73 -19.59 40.90
N PHE A 95 -22.32 -18.79 41.89
CA PHE A 95 -21.48 -19.22 43.00
C PHE A 95 -22.14 -18.92 44.36
N PRO A 96 -23.32 -19.50 44.66
CA PRO A 96 -24.08 -19.17 45.88
C PRO A 96 -23.39 -19.62 47.19
N ALA A 97 -22.40 -20.51 47.11
CA ALA A 97 -21.66 -21.01 48.27
C ALA A 97 -20.40 -20.18 48.59
N LEU A 98 -19.94 -19.33 47.66
CA LEU A 98 -18.74 -18.52 47.84
C LEU A 98 -19.04 -17.29 48.72
N ASN A 99 -18.07 -16.91 49.56
CA ASN A 99 -18.28 -15.93 50.62
C ASN A 99 -17.14 -14.87 50.64
N ALA A 100 -16.98 -14.11 51.73
CA ALA A 100 -16.00 -13.03 51.81
C ALA A 100 -14.60 -13.51 51.39
N GLN A 101 -13.85 -12.65 50.70
CA GLN A 101 -12.51 -12.90 50.16
C GLN A 101 -12.43 -13.79 48.91
N SER A 102 -13.56 -14.34 48.41
CA SER A 102 -13.57 -14.93 47.06
C SER A 102 -13.33 -13.88 45.99
N THR A 103 -12.57 -14.24 44.96
CA THR A 103 -12.39 -13.42 43.76
C THR A 103 -12.86 -14.16 42.51
N ALA A 104 -13.26 -13.42 41.48
CA ALA A 104 -13.63 -13.97 40.19
C ALA A 104 -13.03 -13.11 39.07
N ALA A 105 -12.17 -13.70 38.25
CA ALA A 105 -11.76 -13.15 36.97
C ALA A 105 -12.77 -13.60 35.92
N VAL A 106 -13.63 -12.68 35.48
CA VAL A 106 -14.75 -12.99 34.58
C VAL A 106 -14.49 -12.41 33.20
N THR A 107 -14.51 -13.27 32.19
CA THR A 107 -14.39 -12.89 30.78
C THR A 107 -15.76 -12.81 30.12
N TYR A 108 -16.09 -11.66 29.54
CA TYR A 108 -17.37 -11.41 28.88
C TYR A 108 -17.21 -10.35 27.78
N ALA A 109 -18.19 -10.24 26.89
CA ALA A 109 -18.18 -9.32 25.77
C ALA A 109 -18.86 -8.00 26.13
N ILE A 110 -18.23 -6.88 25.79
CA ILE A 110 -18.79 -5.54 25.94
C ILE A 110 -18.82 -4.83 24.59
N ASP A 111 -19.78 -3.93 24.44
CA ASP A 111 -19.80 -2.91 23.41
C ASP A 111 -18.99 -1.70 23.90
N GLU A 112 -17.81 -1.45 23.30
CA GLU A 112 -16.95 -0.33 23.68
C GLU A 112 -17.28 0.98 22.95
N ARG A 113 -18.35 1.00 22.16
CA ARG A 113 -18.80 2.21 21.47
C ARG A 113 -19.42 3.18 22.46
N ASP A 114 -18.55 3.93 23.12
CA ASP A 114 -18.94 4.92 24.12
C ASP A 114 -19.70 6.11 23.51
N SER A 115 -20.14 7.03 24.37
CA SER A 115 -20.84 8.24 23.95
C SER A 115 -20.02 9.13 22.99
N SER A 116 -18.68 9.07 23.06
CA SER A 116 -17.79 9.85 22.20
C SER A 116 -17.74 9.26 20.79
N TYR A 117 -17.65 7.93 20.67
CA TYR A 117 -17.76 7.19 19.42
C TYR A 117 -19.12 7.46 18.75
N LEU A 118 -20.21 7.30 19.50
CA LEU A 118 -21.56 7.51 18.98
C LEU A 118 -21.78 8.96 18.52
N LYS A 119 -21.23 9.93 19.27
CA LYS A 119 -21.26 11.33 18.89
C LYS A 119 -20.46 11.58 17.60
N ALA A 120 -19.28 10.97 17.45
CA ALA A 120 -18.49 11.08 16.21
C ALA A 120 -19.25 10.50 15.01
N MET A 121 -19.87 9.32 15.15
CA MET A 121 -20.68 8.73 14.09
C MET A 121 -21.89 9.61 13.74
N MET A 122 -22.57 10.17 14.76
CA MET A 122 -23.70 11.07 14.55
C MET A 122 -23.28 12.38 13.86
N LEU A 123 -22.10 12.92 14.18
CA LEU A 123 -21.56 14.12 13.53
C LEU A 123 -21.25 13.87 12.05
N LEU A 124 -20.68 12.71 11.70
CA LEU A 124 -20.48 12.29 10.31
C LEU A 124 -21.82 12.11 9.58
N GLN A 125 -22.79 11.46 10.23
CA GLN A 125 -24.11 11.17 9.66
C GLN A 125 -24.91 12.45 9.39
N LYS A 126 -24.82 13.43 10.29
CA LYS A 126 -25.58 14.68 10.26
C LYS A 126 -24.75 15.86 9.76
N ALA A 127 -23.62 15.61 9.09
CA ALA A 127 -22.81 16.67 8.53
C ALA A 127 -23.70 17.55 7.63
N PRO A 128 -23.75 18.88 7.84
CA PRO A 128 -24.53 19.78 7.02
C PRO A 128 -24.11 19.65 5.55
N ASN A 129 -25.09 19.75 4.65
CA ASN A 129 -24.84 19.62 3.22
C ASN A 129 -24.66 21.00 2.57
N TYR A 130 -23.53 21.20 1.89
CA TYR A 130 -23.33 22.32 0.98
C TYR A 130 -23.42 21.81 -0.46
N THR A 131 -24.44 22.25 -1.20
CA THR A 131 -24.56 21.94 -2.63
C THR A 131 -23.94 23.06 -3.43
N LEU A 132 -23.00 22.73 -4.33
CA LEU A 132 -22.39 23.73 -5.21
C LEU A 132 -23.48 24.42 -6.05
N THR A 133 -23.44 25.75 -6.02
CA THR A 133 -24.31 26.61 -6.80
C THR A 133 -23.67 26.93 -8.15
N PRO A 134 -24.46 27.39 -9.14
CA PRO A 134 -23.89 27.90 -10.40
C PRO A 134 -22.82 28.98 -10.22
N ALA A 135 -22.91 29.80 -9.17
CA ALA A 135 -21.90 30.81 -8.86
C ALA A 135 -20.59 30.18 -8.36
N ASP A 136 -20.67 29.11 -7.57
CA ASP A 136 -19.49 28.35 -7.14
C ASP A 136 -18.77 27.76 -8.34
N TYR A 137 -19.51 27.11 -9.24
CA TYR A 137 -18.93 26.60 -10.47
C TYR A 137 -18.33 27.70 -11.35
N ALA A 138 -19.01 28.85 -11.49
CA ALA A 138 -18.47 29.97 -12.24
C ALA A 138 -17.15 30.49 -11.66
N SER A 139 -16.98 30.45 -10.33
CA SER A 139 -15.70 30.82 -9.69
C SER A 139 -14.56 29.82 -9.96
N ILE A 140 -14.90 28.54 -10.20
CA ILE A 140 -13.94 27.47 -10.53
C ILE A 140 -13.52 27.52 -12.00
N TRP A 141 -14.51 27.76 -12.87
CA TRP A 141 -14.33 27.81 -14.32
C TRP A 141 -13.83 29.16 -14.82
N GLY A 142 -14.04 30.24 -14.06
CA GLY A 142 -13.72 31.61 -14.48
C GLY A 142 -14.81 32.24 -15.35
N GLU A 143 -15.86 31.48 -15.69
CA GLU A 143 -17.00 31.92 -16.50
C GLU A 143 -18.28 31.17 -16.08
N ALA A 144 -19.45 31.75 -16.40
CA ALA A 144 -20.74 31.11 -16.15
C ALA A 144 -21.11 30.14 -17.27
N GLY A 145 -21.75 29.00 -16.95
CA GLY A 145 -22.31 28.07 -17.94
C GLY A 145 -22.02 26.60 -17.61
N THR A 146 -20.87 26.31 -17.03
CA THR A 146 -20.52 24.97 -16.56
C THR A 146 -20.94 24.80 -15.11
N ASN A 147 -21.81 23.84 -14.83
CA ASN A 147 -22.34 23.58 -13.47
C ASN A 147 -21.93 22.20 -12.93
N TYR A 148 -20.72 21.74 -13.24
CA TYR A 148 -20.16 20.48 -12.77
C TYR A 148 -18.63 20.55 -12.63
N LEU A 149 -18.06 19.65 -11.82
CA LEU A 149 -16.62 19.39 -11.68
C LEU A 149 -16.20 18.24 -12.60
N THR A 150 -14.90 18.15 -12.86
CA THR A 150 -14.30 17.24 -13.87
C THR A 150 -12.92 16.76 -13.41
N PRO A 151 -12.25 15.80 -14.07
CA PRO A 151 -10.90 15.39 -13.70
C PRO A 151 -9.88 16.56 -13.59
N GLY A 152 -9.90 17.50 -14.55
CA GLY A 152 -9.07 18.70 -14.59
C GLY A 152 -9.52 19.81 -13.62
N LYS A 153 -10.82 19.90 -13.33
CA LYS A 153 -11.38 20.75 -12.27
C LYS A 153 -11.90 19.93 -11.08
N ASN A 154 -11.04 19.06 -10.53
CA ASN A 154 -11.46 18.09 -9.52
C ASN A 154 -11.77 18.67 -8.13
N ALA A 155 -12.56 17.91 -7.38
CA ALA A 155 -13.03 18.29 -6.06
C ALA A 155 -11.89 18.63 -5.06
N ASP A 156 -10.80 17.86 -5.08
CA ASP A 156 -9.69 18.01 -4.13
C ASP A 156 -8.97 19.36 -4.25
N LYS A 157 -9.01 19.96 -5.45
CA LYS A 157 -8.34 21.24 -5.72
C LYS A 157 -9.23 22.46 -5.44
N TYR A 158 -10.54 22.34 -5.61
CA TYR A 158 -11.44 23.51 -5.64
C TYR A 158 -12.44 23.58 -4.48
N LEU A 159 -12.86 22.46 -3.89
CA LEU A 159 -13.89 22.48 -2.85
C LEU A 159 -13.45 23.15 -1.55
N GLU A 160 -12.16 23.11 -1.23
CA GLU A 160 -11.61 23.84 -0.07
C GLU A 160 -11.88 25.35 -0.17
N LYS A 161 -11.59 25.94 -1.33
CA LYS A 161 -11.80 27.37 -1.59
C LYS A 161 -13.27 27.76 -1.61
N ILE A 162 -14.11 26.90 -2.18
CA ILE A 162 -15.57 27.09 -2.18
C ILE A 162 -16.09 27.11 -0.74
N LEU A 163 -15.71 26.12 0.08
CA LEU A 163 -16.14 26.06 1.48
C LEU A 163 -15.57 27.22 2.31
N ALA A 164 -14.33 27.64 2.08
CA ALA A 164 -13.74 28.80 2.75
C ALA A 164 -14.50 30.10 2.44
N THR A 165 -15.06 30.21 1.23
CA THR A 165 -15.88 31.37 0.81
C THR A 165 -17.30 31.28 1.35
N ALA A 166 -17.91 30.09 1.27
CA ALA A 166 -19.30 29.87 1.66
C ALA A 166 -19.51 29.84 3.19
N VAL A 167 -18.51 29.40 3.95
CA VAL A 167 -18.59 29.22 5.41
C VAL A 167 -17.62 30.17 6.12
N THR A 168 -18.10 31.36 6.44
CA THR A 168 -17.27 32.49 6.93
C THR A 168 -16.93 32.48 8.42
N ASN A 169 -17.49 31.54 9.20
CA ASN A 169 -17.25 31.40 10.64
C ASN A 169 -16.99 29.94 11.06
N ALA A 170 -16.25 29.20 10.24
CA ALA A 170 -15.94 27.81 10.52
C ALA A 170 -15.11 27.64 11.81
N GLN A 171 -15.51 26.71 12.66
CA GLN A 171 -14.79 26.32 13.86
C GLN A 171 -14.03 25.01 13.62
N LYS A 172 -12.90 24.81 14.30
CA LYS A 172 -12.12 23.58 14.18
C LYS A 172 -13.00 22.37 14.51
N GLY A 173 -13.06 21.41 13.59
CA GLY A 173 -13.89 20.22 13.69
C GLY A 173 -15.27 20.33 13.03
N ASP A 174 -15.61 21.50 12.47
CA ASP A 174 -16.82 21.63 11.65
C ASP A 174 -16.72 20.72 10.42
N LEU A 175 -17.82 20.04 10.10
CA LEU A 175 -17.92 19.10 8.98
C LEU A 175 -18.91 19.62 7.95
N TYR A 176 -18.63 19.41 6.67
CA TYR A 176 -19.61 19.59 5.60
C TYR A 176 -19.55 18.44 4.61
N ARG A 177 -20.72 17.89 4.28
CA ARG A 177 -20.91 17.08 3.08
C ARG A 177 -21.07 18.04 1.91
N VAL A 178 -20.23 17.92 0.90
CA VAL A 178 -20.30 18.73 -0.31
C VAL A 178 -20.95 17.92 -1.41
N THR A 179 -22.07 18.40 -1.94
CA THR A 179 -22.75 17.82 -3.09
C THR A 179 -22.39 18.60 -4.34
N TYR A 180 -21.91 17.93 -5.38
CA TYR A 180 -21.55 18.56 -6.64
C TYR A 180 -21.92 17.65 -7.81
N ASN A 181 -22.40 18.25 -8.90
CA ASN A 181 -22.43 17.56 -10.19
C ASN A 181 -20.99 17.31 -10.63
N TYR A 182 -20.74 16.11 -11.12
CA TYR A 182 -19.48 15.67 -11.69
C TYR A 182 -19.74 15.13 -13.08
N SER A 183 -18.87 15.50 -14.00
CA SER A 183 -18.77 14.84 -15.29
C SER A 183 -17.40 14.16 -15.35
N PRO A 184 -17.29 12.90 -15.81
CA PRO A 184 -16.00 12.33 -16.14
C PRO A 184 -15.33 13.05 -17.32
N THR A 185 -16.03 13.98 -18.00
CA THR A 185 -15.57 14.75 -19.15
C THR A 185 -15.53 16.25 -18.86
N GLU A 186 -14.52 16.96 -19.39
CA GLU A 186 -14.40 18.42 -19.31
C GLU A 186 -15.55 19.15 -20.04
N PRO A 187 -15.97 20.37 -19.61
CA PRO A 187 -16.93 21.18 -20.34
C PRO A 187 -16.38 21.66 -21.67
N GLY A 188 -17.19 21.51 -22.72
CA GLY A 188 -16.95 22.17 -24.00
C GLY A 188 -17.38 23.64 -23.94
N ASN A 189 -16.59 24.53 -24.54
CA ASN A 189 -16.86 25.97 -24.68
C ASN A 189 -18.10 26.23 -25.56
N GLY A 190 -19.32 26.03 -25.05
CA GLY A 190 -20.57 26.35 -25.75
C GLY A 190 -20.80 25.62 -27.09
N HIS A 191 -19.91 24.71 -27.44
CA HIS A 191 -19.96 23.76 -28.54
C HIS A 191 -19.91 22.39 -27.87
N THR A 192 -20.69 21.44 -28.38
CA THR A 192 -20.65 20.01 -28.03
C THR A 192 -19.30 19.59 -27.43
N PRO A 193 -19.24 19.00 -26.21
CA PRO A 193 -17.97 18.60 -25.60
C PRO A 193 -17.20 17.69 -26.55
N ALA A 194 -15.94 18.05 -26.81
CA ALA A 194 -15.04 17.21 -27.58
C ALA A 194 -14.94 15.83 -26.89
N PRO A 195 -15.12 14.72 -27.64
CA PRO A 195 -15.08 13.38 -27.07
C PRO A 195 -13.73 13.12 -26.41
N VAL A 196 -13.73 12.39 -25.28
CA VAL A 196 -12.50 11.74 -24.78
C VAL A 196 -12.02 10.81 -25.89
N LEU A 197 -10.86 11.12 -26.47
CA LEU A 197 -10.32 10.33 -27.56
C LEU A 197 -9.78 9.04 -26.97
N THR A 198 -10.42 7.91 -27.29
CA THR A 198 -9.89 6.57 -26.97
C THR A 198 -9.04 6.00 -28.12
N SER A 199 -9.00 6.73 -29.23
CA SER A 199 -8.20 6.45 -30.41
C SER A 199 -8.02 7.73 -31.21
N LEU A 200 -6.97 7.79 -32.02
CA LEU A 200 -6.71 8.83 -33.01
C LEU A 200 -6.52 8.16 -34.37
N ASP A 201 -7.13 8.71 -35.42
CA ASP A 201 -6.88 8.36 -36.83
C ASP A 201 -6.86 9.66 -37.63
N GLU A 202 -5.66 10.21 -37.82
CA GLU A 202 -5.42 11.51 -38.42
C GLU A 202 -4.60 11.35 -39.70
N ASN A 203 -5.23 11.61 -40.84
CA ASN A 203 -4.63 11.62 -42.18
C ASN A 203 -4.31 13.03 -42.68
N PHE A 204 -4.55 14.07 -41.88
CA PHE A 204 -4.25 15.46 -42.19
C PHE A 204 -4.96 16.10 -43.39
N ASP A 205 -5.69 15.34 -44.21
CA ASP A 205 -6.35 15.79 -45.44
C ASP A 205 -7.27 17.00 -45.23
N GLU A 206 -7.99 17.04 -44.11
CA GLU A 206 -8.97 18.10 -43.78
C GLU A 206 -8.50 19.02 -42.63
N THR A 207 -7.44 18.65 -41.91
CA THR A 207 -7.01 19.36 -40.69
C THR A 207 -5.86 20.33 -40.93
N VAL A 208 -5.13 20.20 -42.04
CA VAL A 208 -4.05 21.11 -42.41
C VAL A 208 -4.55 22.30 -43.23
N THR A 209 -3.87 23.42 -43.09
CA THR A 209 -3.93 24.53 -44.06
C THR A 209 -2.59 24.58 -44.79
N ASP A 210 -2.61 24.54 -46.13
CA ASP A 210 -1.39 24.46 -46.94
C ASP A 210 -0.41 25.60 -46.62
N LYS A 211 0.84 25.23 -46.32
CA LYS A 211 1.97 26.11 -45.98
C LYS A 211 1.76 26.98 -44.74
N ALA A 212 0.82 26.63 -43.86
CA ALA A 212 0.61 27.32 -42.59
C ALA A 212 1.14 26.51 -41.40
N ALA A 213 1.45 27.19 -40.28
CA ALA A 213 1.72 26.48 -39.04
C ALA A 213 0.52 25.60 -38.68
N PHE A 214 0.76 24.32 -38.41
CA PHE A 214 -0.30 23.37 -38.09
C PHE A 214 -1.00 23.77 -36.80
N ALA A 215 -2.33 23.82 -36.85
CA ALA A 215 -3.20 24.12 -35.71
C ALA A 215 -4.50 23.37 -35.88
N ALA A 216 -4.77 22.45 -34.95
CA ALA A 216 -6.00 21.68 -34.86
C ALA A 216 -6.41 21.56 -33.39
N GLU A 217 -7.69 21.31 -33.12
CA GLU A 217 -8.21 21.21 -31.76
C GLU A 217 -7.52 20.09 -30.97
N GLY A 218 -7.12 20.37 -29.73
CA GLY A 218 -6.41 19.43 -28.86
C GLY A 218 -4.92 19.21 -29.18
N TRP A 219 -4.42 19.67 -30.33
CA TRP A 219 -3.00 19.54 -30.69
C TRP A 219 -2.17 20.68 -30.13
N THR A 220 -0.93 20.39 -29.73
CA THR A 220 0.06 21.41 -29.40
C THR A 220 1.15 21.46 -30.45
N ASN A 221 1.35 22.63 -31.07
CA ASN A 221 2.47 22.91 -31.96
C ASN A 221 3.35 23.98 -31.31
N PHE A 222 4.47 23.61 -30.69
CA PHE A 222 5.27 24.47 -29.81
C PHE A 222 6.70 24.64 -30.33
N ALA A 223 7.17 25.88 -30.46
CA ALA A 223 8.57 26.19 -30.76
C ALA A 223 9.32 26.45 -29.45
N GLU A 224 10.14 25.48 -29.01
CA GLU A 224 11.02 25.58 -27.83
C GLU A 224 12.20 26.51 -28.11
N LYS A 225 12.72 26.47 -29.35
CA LYS A 225 13.82 27.32 -29.82
C LYS A 225 13.66 27.65 -31.29
N GLY A 226 14.06 28.86 -31.68
CA GLY A 226 13.85 29.38 -33.03
C GLY A 226 12.38 29.77 -33.26
N ASN A 227 12.04 30.13 -34.50
CA ASN A 227 10.69 30.57 -34.88
C ASN A 227 9.96 29.57 -35.78
N VAL A 228 10.63 28.49 -36.22
CA VAL A 228 10.03 27.46 -37.07
C VAL A 228 9.10 26.57 -36.25
N ARG A 229 7.90 26.32 -36.79
CA ARG A 229 6.88 25.41 -36.24
C ARG A 229 6.55 24.32 -37.24
N TRP A 230 5.92 23.24 -36.77
CA TRP A 230 5.38 22.22 -37.68
C TRP A 230 4.37 22.86 -38.63
N GLN A 231 4.52 22.59 -39.92
CA GLN A 231 3.75 23.21 -40.99
C GLN A 231 2.83 22.18 -41.63
N GLY A 232 1.54 22.50 -41.75
CA GLY A 232 0.60 21.74 -42.56
C GLY A 232 0.83 22.00 -44.05
N ASN A 233 0.74 20.95 -44.87
CA ASN A 233 0.91 21.01 -46.32
C ASN A 233 -0.16 20.16 -46.99
N LEU A 234 -0.60 20.59 -48.18
CA LEU A 234 -1.58 19.87 -48.97
C LEU A 234 -1.03 19.67 -50.39
N TYR A 235 -0.90 18.42 -50.83
CA TYR A 235 -0.42 18.10 -52.17
C TYR A 235 -1.37 17.14 -52.87
N ASN A 236 -1.97 17.60 -53.98
CA ASN A 236 -2.98 16.83 -54.74
C ASN A 236 -4.14 16.27 -53.86
N GLY A 237 -4.47 16.97 -52.77
CA GLY A 237 -5.53 16.57 -51.83
C GLY A 237 -5.06 15.65 -50.70
N ASP A 238 -3.79 15.23 -50.67
CA ASP A 238 -3.15 14.48 -49.57
C ASP A 238 -2.53 15.48 -48.59
N GLY A 239 -3.04 15.52 -47.37
CA GLY A 239 -2.58 16.37 -46.29
C GLY A 239 -1.43 15.73 -45.51
N TYR A 240 -0.53 16.54 -44.97
CA TYR A 240 0.50 16.07 -44.04
C TYR A 240 1.11 17.25 -43.26
N VAL A 241 1.76 16.94 -42.14
CA VAL A 241 2.55 17.93 -41.40
C VAL A 241 4.04 17.74 -41.70
N SER A 242 4.81 18.83 -41.71
CA SER A 242 6.24 18.76 -41.96
C SER A 242 7.06 19.74 -41.12
N PHE A 243 8.33 19.42 -40.94
CA PHE A 243 9.30 20.29 -40.29
C PHE A 243 10.65 20.23 -41.00
N SER A 244 11.32 21.38 -41.13
CA SER A 244 12.70 21.49 -41.64
C SER A 244 13.40 22.72 -41.07
N SER A 245 14.68 22.61 -40.70
CA SER A 245 15.55 23.75 -40.37
C SER A 245 16.19 24.38 -41.61
N TYR A 246 15.96 23.84 -42.81
CA TYR A 246 16.59 24.29 -44.04
C TYR A 246 16.33 25.79 -44.29
N ASN A 247 17.39 26.55 -44.55
CA ASN A 247 17.37 28.00 -44.76
C ASN A 247 16.76 28.85 -43.63
N SER A 248 16.55 28.29 -42.43
CA SER A 248 16.08 29.06 -41.27
C SER A 248 17.14 30.04 -40.73
N ASN A 249 18.42 29.75 -40.97
CA ASN A 249 19.57 30.48 -40.41
C ASN A 249 19.54 30.57 -38.87
N GLU A 250 18.90 29.60 -38.22
CA GLU A 250 18.84 29.52 -36.76
C GLU A 250 18.77 28.06 -36.30
N GLU A 251 19.00 27.86 -35.01
CA GLU A 251 18.73 26.59 -34.35
C GLU A 251 17.25 26.49 -34.02
N ASN A 252 16.61 25.39 -34.41
CA ASN A 252 15.19 25.16 -34.20
C ASN A 252 14.96 23.90 -33.38
N ILE A 253 14.14 24.06 -32.34
CA ILE A 253 13.58 22.96 -31.58
C ILE A 253 12.05 23.12 -31.58
N GLY A 254 11.36 22.20 -32.24
CA GLY A 254 9.91 22.29 -32.46
C GLY A 254 9.20 21.00 -32.10
N TRP A 255 8.03 21.11 -31.47
CA TRP A 255 7.22 20.00 -30.99
C TRP A 255 5.87 20.03 -31.67
N LEU A 256 5.40 18.85 -32.11
CA LEU A 256 4.01 18.62 -32.45
C LEU A 256 3.49 17.49 -31.57
N ILE A 257 2.46 17.76 -30.80
CA ILE A 257 1.97 16.88 -29.74
C ILE A 257 0.49 16.61 -29.97
N THR A 258 0.12 15.34 -29.96
CA THR A 258 -1.26 14.89 -30.13
C THR A 258 -2.15 15.38 -28.98
N PRO A 259 -3.47 15.40 -29.17
CA PRO A 259 -4.42 15.38 -28.07
C PRO A 259 -4.17 14.20 -27.12
N GLY A 260 -4.74 14.26 -25.92
CA GLY A 260 -4.67 13.17 -24.95
C GLY A 260 -5.56 12.01 -25.38
N ILE A 261 -4.97 10.80 -25.46
CA ILE A 261 -5.66 9.59 -25.86
C ILE A 261 -5.80 8.64 -24.66
N ASP A 262 -7.01 8.41 -24.18
CA ASP A 262 -7.31 7.52 -23.05
C ASP A 262 -7.26 6.04 -23.47
N LEU A 263 -6.23 5.34 -22.99
CA LEU A 263 -6.01 3.92 -23.25
C LEU A 263 -6.35 3.01 -22.05
N THR A 264 -7.01 3.53 -21.01
CA THR A 264 -7.31 2.76 -19.79
C THR A 264 -8.21 1.54 -20.06
N ALA A 265 -9.19 1.68 -20.95
CA ALA A 265 -10.10 0.58 -21.32
C ALA A 265 -9.60 -0.27 -22.50
N ALA A 266 -8.49 0.13 -23.14
CA ALA A 266 -7.93 -0.56 -24.28
C ALA A 266 -7.43 -1.96 -23.85
N THR A 267 -7.66 -3.00 -24.66
CA THR A 267 -7.09 -4.34 -24.48
C THR A 267 -5.66 -4.40 -25.03
N LYS A 268 -5.44 -3.96 -26.26
CA LYS A 268 -4.12 -3.96 -26.92
C LYS A 268 -3.99 -2.73 -27.83
N PRO A 269 -3.82 -1.52 -27.26
CA PRO A 269 -3.68 -0.31 -28.05
C PRO A 269 -2.36 -0.31 -28.82
N LEU A 270 -2.40 0.15 -30.06
CA LEU A 270 -1.27 0.23 -30.97
C LEU A 270 -1.04 1.67 -31.42
N PHE A 271 0.18 1.97 -31.84
CA PHE A 271 0.56 3.25 -32.41
C PHE A 271 1.34 3.05 -33.72
N ALA A 272 0.93 3.76 -34.79
CA ALA A 272 1.58 3.77 -36.09
C ALA A 272 1.41 5.12 -36.79
N PHE A 273 2.31 5.43 -37.71
CA PHE A 273 2.22 6.62 -38.58
C PHE A 273 3.00 6.37 -39.86
N ASP A 274 2.71 7.15 -40.89
CA ASP A 274 3.50 7.20 -42.12
C ASP A 274 4.50 8.35 -42.07
N ILE A 275 5.63 8.14 -42.72
CA ILE A 275 6.72 9.11 -42.77
C ILE A 275 7.34 9.17 -44.17
N THR A 276 7.76 10.38 -44.56
CA THR A 276 8.66 10.62 -45.70
C THR A 276 9.80 11.52 -45.27
N LEU A 277 11.04 11.11 -45.56
CA LEU A 277 12.23 11.93 -45.36
C LEU A 277 12.59 12.65 -46.66
N GLY A 278 13.04 13.90 -46.54
CA GLY A 278 13.49 14.72 -47.65
C GLY A 278 14.82 15.40 -47.35
N HIS A 279 15.72 15.39 -48.32
CA HIS A 279 17.02 16.09 -48.26
C HIS A 279 17.80 15.76 -46.98
N TYR A 280 17.97 14.47 -46.69
CA TYR A 280 18.63 14.02 -45.47
C TYR A 280 20.05 14.59 -45.35
N ASN A 281 20.30 15.30 -44.24
CA ASN A 281 21.64 15.77 -43.89
C ASN A 281 22.00 15.50 -42.41
N ALA A 282 21.00 15.27 -41.55
CA ALA A 282 21.21 14.83 -40.17
C ALA A 282 19.94 14.18 -39.59
N SER A 283 20.08 13.30 -38.60
CA SER A 283 18.96 12.86 -37.78
C SER A 283 18.48 14.01 -36.91
N CYS A 284 17.24 14.47 -37.12
CA CYS A 284 16.68 15.61 -36.39
C CYS A 284 15.32 15.33 -35.73
N LEU A 285 14.73 14.13 -35.92
CA LEU A 285 13.42 13.78 -35.37
C LEU A 285 13.54 12.81 -34.19
N GLN A 286 12.80 13.09 -33.12
CA GLN A 286 12.47 12.16 -32.06
C GLN A 286 10.95 11.97 -31.99
N VAL A 287 10.52 10.74 -31.70
CA VAL A 287 9.14 10.39 -31.37
C VAL A 287 9.10 10.04 -29.89
N LEU A 288 8.26 10.76 -29.15
CA LEU A 288 8.23 10.70 -27.69
C LEU A 288 6.80 10.39 -27.22
N ILE A 289 6.68 9.78 -26.04
CA ILE A 289 5.39 9.53 -25.37
C ILE A 289 5.41 10.08 -23.95
N SER A 290 4.31 10.69 -23.51
CA SER A 290 4.11 11.20 -22.15
C SER A 290 2.74 10.81 -21.61
N ALA A 291 2.66 10.53 -20.31
CA ALA A 291 1.42 10.27 -19.56
C ALA A 291 1.08 11.39 -18.56
N ASP A 292 1.94 12.40 -18.43
CA ASP A 292 1.80 13.54 -17.51
C ASP A 292 1.83 14.90 -18.24
N TYR A 293 1.90 14.90 -19.56
CA TYR A 293 1.67 16.07 -20.39
C TYR A 293 0.18 16.42 -20.39
N GLU A 294 -0.14 17.69 -20.14
CA GLU A 294 -1.51 18.19 -20.09
C GLU A 294 -1.76 19.14 -21.27
N GLU A 295 -1.14 20.32 -21.24
CA GLU A 295 -1.20 21.33 -22.30
C GLU A 295 -0.03 22.32 -22.20
N GLY A 296 0.26 23.05 -23.28
CA GLY A 296 1.20 24.17 -23.27
C GLY A 296 2.67 23.77 -23.47
N ASP A 297 3.53 24.12 -22.51
CA ASP A 297 4.98 23.93 -22.63
C ASP A 297 5.38 22.46 -22.36
N PRO A 298 5.89 21.71 -23.35
CA PRO A 298 6.26 20.31 -23.19
C PRO A 298 7.41 20.06 -22.20
N ASN A 299 8.18 21.08 -21.83
CA ASN A 299 9.28 20.94 -20.88
C ASN A 299 8.81 20.75 -19.43
N LEU A 300 7.51 20.87 -19.16
CA LEU A 300 6.90 20.64 -17.85
C LEU A 300 6.49 19.18 -17.63
N ALA A 301 6.53 18.36 -18.68
CA ALA A 301 6.14 16.95 -18.66
C ALA A 301 7.36 16.03 -18.76
N THR A 302 7.16 14.75 -18.45
CA THR A 302 8.15 13.70 -18.65
C THR A 302 7.91 12.97 -19.97
N TRP A 303 8.98 12.71 -20.72
CA TRP A 303 8.93 12.11 -22.05
C TRP A 303 9.79 10.87 -22.14
N THR A 304 9.22 9.77 -22.61
CA THR A 304 9.95 8.55 -22.97
C THR A 304 10.25 8.56 -24.46
N ASP A 305 11.52 8.37 -24.83
CA ASP A 305 11.93 8.27 -26.23
C ASP A 305 11.56 6.90 -26.82
N ILE A 306 10.61 6.91 -27.75
CA ILE A 306 10.12 5.72 -28.45
C ILE A 306 10.60 5.67 -29.90
N THR A 307 11.45 6.60 -30.34
CA THR A 307 12.05 6.65 -31.68
C THR A 307 12.68 5.33 -32.13
N PRO A 308 13.41 4.57 -31.26
CA PRO A 308 14.04 3.31 -31.66
C PRO A 308 13.07 2.21 -32.10
N ASN A 309 11.76 2.37 -31.87
CA ASN A 309 10.73 1.42 -32.31
C ASN A 309 10.27 1.63 -33.75
N PHE A 310 10.77 2.68 -34.42
CA PHE A 310 10.35 3.05 -35.77
C PHE A 310 11.54 3.04 -36.74
N TYR A 311 11.25 2.68 -37.99
CA TYR A 311 12.20 2.70 -39.09
C TYR A 311 11.97 3.93 -39.98
N PHE A 312 13.06 4.62 -40.33
CA PHE A 312 13.05 5.78 -41.22
C PHE A 312 13.90 5.48 -42.47
N ASP A 313 13.26 5.45 -43.65
CA ASP A 313 13.97 5.24 -44.91
C ASP A 313 14.77 6.47 -45.29
N ILE A 314 16.10 6.40 -45.16
CA ILE A 314 17.00 7.51 -45.46
C ILE A 314 17.21 7.59 -46.98
N PRO A 315 16.71 8.63 -47.67
CA PRO A 315 16.88 8.74 -49.11
C PRO A 315 18.31 9.17 -49.45
N ALA A 316 18.90 8.57 -50.49
CA ALA A 316 20.22 8.98 -50.99
C ALA A 316 20.23 10.42 -51.54
N LYS A 317 19.12 10.90 -52.10
CA LYS A 317 18.93 12.27 -52.59
C LYS A 317 17.46 12.63 -52.66
N GLY A 318 17.11 13.90 -52.43
CA GLY A 318 15.74 14.40 -52.58
C GLY A 318 14.80 13.80 -51.55
N PHE A 319 13.55 13.55 -51.93
CA PHE A 319 12.54 12.92 -51.09
C PHE A 319 12.49 11.41 -51.30
N GLY A 320 12.29 10.67 -50.20
CA GLY A 320 12.01 9.23 -50.21
C GLY A 320 10.56 8.92 -50.59
N LYS A 321 10.15 7.67 -50.39
CA LYS A 321 8.75 7.24 -50.54
C LYS A 321 8.02 7.34 -49.19
N LYS A 322 6.72 7.67 -49.20
CA LYS A 322 5.83 7.56 -48.03
C LYS A 322 5.70 6.09 -47.63
N MET A 323 5.89 5.80 -46.35
CA MET A 323 5.76 4.44 -45.82
C MET A 323 5.38 4.44 -44.33
N PRO A 324 4.75 3.36 -43.83
CA PRO A 324 4.56 3.17 -42.39
C PRO A 324 5.91 3.07 -41.68
N ALA A 325 6.08 3.87 -40.63
CA ALA A 325 7.30 3.91 -39.83
C ALA A 325 7.44 2.66 -38.92
N GLY A 326 6.33 2.04 -38.54
CA GLY A 326 6.30 0.86 -37.69
C GLY A 326 4.98 0.72 -36.92
N ILE A 327 4.92 -0.28 -36.05
CA ILE A 327 3.82 -0.51 -35.11
C ILE A 327 4.43 -0.64 -33.71
N LEU A 328 3.95 0.18 -32.77
CA LEU A 328 4.30 0.08 -31.35
C LEU A 328 3.10 -0.41 -30.53
N ASP A 329 3.31 -1.43 -29.71
CA ASP A 329 2.33 -1.86 -28.70
C ASP A 329 2.39 -0.90 -27.49
N LEU A 330 1.25 -0.25 -27.21
CA LEU A 330 1.08 0.69 -26.11
C LEU A 330 0.46 0.04 -24.87
N SER A 331 0.40 -1.29 -24.77
CA SER A 331 -0.20 -1.99 -23.62
C SER A 331 0.47 -1.68 -22.29
N ALA A 332 1.71 -1.20 -22.29
CA ALA A 332 2.39 -0.68 -21.10
C ALA A 332 1.82 0.66 -20.59
N TYR A 333 1.01 1.35 -21.40
CA TYR A 333 0.48 2.68 -21.14
C TYR A 333 -1.06 2.68 -21.04
N LYS A 334 -1.63 2.01 -20.02
CA LYS A 334 -3.10 1.96 -19.77
C LYS A 334 -3.65 3.22 -19.07
N THR A 335 -3.31 4.38 -19.60
CA THR A 335 -3.68 5.71 -19.09
C THR A 335 -3.94 6.65 -20.27
N THR A 336 -4.26 7.92 -20.01
CA THR A 336 -4.21 8.96 -21.03
C THR A 336 -2.77 9.22 -21.43
N VAL A 337 -2.48 9.19 -22.73
CA VAL A 337 -1.14 9.45 -23.29
C VAL A 337 -1.15 10.47 -24.41
N HIS A 338 -0.01 11.12 -24.58
CA HIS A 338 0.28 12.03 -25.69
C HIS A 338 1.52 11.55 -26.45
N ILE A 339 1.46 11.60 -27.78
CA ILE A 339 2.61 11.35 -28.65
C ILE A 339 3.15 12.69 -29.14
N ALA A 340 4.47 12.87 -29.08
CA ALA A 340 5.13 14.05 -29.61
C ALA A 340 6.13 13.73 -30.71
N PHE A 341 6.11 14.53 -31.76
CA PHE A 341 7.16 14.62 -32.78
C PHE A 341 8.04 15.83 -32.45
N LYS A 342 9.20 15.59 -31.86
CA LYS A 342 10.18 16.63 -31.52
C LYS A 342 11.24 16.73 -32.61
N TYR A 343 11.36 17.89 -33.23
CA TYR A 343 12.43 18.23 -34.16
C TYR A 343 13.55 19.00 -33.48
N THR A 344 14.81 18.66 -33.73
CA THR A 344 16.01 19.38 -33.28
C THR A 344 17.02 19.52 -34.42
N GLY A 345 17.10 20.71 -35.02
CA GLY A 345 18.01 20.99 -36.14
C GLY A 345 18.61 22.39 -36.07
N ASP A 346 19.59 22.66 -36.93
CA ASP A 346 20.34 23.91 -36.98
C ASP A 346 20.61 24.31 -38.43
N GLY A 347 19.90 25.34 -38.88
CA GLY A 347 20.04 25.89 -40.23
C GLY A 347 21.41 26.53 -40.48
N ASN A 348 22.10 27.04 -39.45
CA ASN A 348 23.43 27.64 -39.59
C ASN A 348 24.51 26.59 -39.86
N ASN A 349 24.33 25.40 -39.31
CA ASN A 349 25.29 24.31 -39.39
C ASN A 349 24.85 23.19 -40.36
N ASN A 350 23.84 23.47 -41.20
CA ASN A 350 23.21 22.50 -42.11
C ASN A 350 22.71 21.23 -41.40
N LYS A 351 22.50 21.22 -40.08
CA LYS A 351 21.91 20.08 -39.36
C LYS A 351 20.41 20.09 -39.62
N THR A 352 20.00 19.57 -40.77
CA THR A 352 18.61 19.60 -41.21
C THR A 352 18.27 18.36 -42.03
N THR A 353 17.04 17.91 -41.87
CA THR A 353 16.33 16.96 -42.73
C THR A 353 14.89 17.42 -42.75
N THR A 354 14.20 17.29 -43.88
CA THR A 354 12.75 17.51 -43.93
C THR A 354 12.05 16.22 -43.54
N TYR A 355 11.19 16.27 -42.52
CA TYR A 355 10.30 15.16 -42.16
C TYR A 355 8.88 15.52 -42.52
N GLN A 356 8.17 14.59 -43.17
CA GLN A 356 6.73 14.67 -43.43
C GLN A 356 6.06 13.53 -42.67
N ILE A 357 5.09 13.84 -41.81
CA ILE A 357 4.34 12.89 -40.98
C ILE A 357 2.89 12.87 -41.46
N ASP A 358 2.35 11.67 -41.60
CA ASP A 358 1.02 11.45 -42.15
C ASP A 358 0.37 10.17 -41.56
N ASN A 359 -0.93 9.98 -41.76
CA ASN A 359 -1.71 8.78 -41.40
C ASN A 359 -1.41 8.24 -39.98
N LEU A 360 -1.49 9.14 -39.01
CA LEU A 360 -1.22 8.92 -37.60
C LEU A 360 -2.37 8.16 -36.94
N GLN A 361 -2.08 6.99 -36.37
CA GLN A 361 -3.08 6.10 -35.79
C GLN A 361 -2.68 5.62 -34.39
N ILE A 362 -3.56 5.82 -33.41
CA ILE A 362 -3.42 5.39 -32.01
C ILE A 362 -4.71 4.68 -31.58
N GLY A 363 -4.65 3.49 -31.00
CA GLY A 363 -5.82 2.79 -30.44
C GLY A 363 -5.87 1.30 -30.74
N GLU A 364 -7.00 0.63 -30.45
CA GLU A 364 -7.17 -0.84 -30.63
C GLU A 364 -7.02 -1.30 -32.08
N ASN A 365 -7.46 -0.47 -33.02
CA ASN A 365 -7.47 -0.81 -34.44
C ASN A 365 -6.68 0.25 -35.20
N ILE A 366 -5.58 -0.18 -35.80
CA ILE A 366 -4.80 0.64 -36.72
C ILE A 366 -4.83 0.02 -38.12
N GLY A 367 -4.71 0.86 -39.14
CA GLY A 367 -4.73 0.46 -40.54
C GLY A 367 -3.41 -0.11 -41.04
N VAL A 368 -2.49 -0.47 -40.15
CA VAL A 368 -1.16 -1.00 -40.48
C VAL A 368 -1.04 -2.42 -39.95
N THR A 369 -0.59 -3.33 -40.81
CA THR A 369 -0.31 -4.73 -40.43
C THR A 369 1.17 -5.02 -40.56
N GLU A 370 1.72 -5.77 -39.61
CA GLU A 370 3.04 -6.39 -39.73
C GLU A 370 2.89 -7.76 -40.40
N THR A 371 3.61 -7.99 -41.49
CA THR A 371 3.74 -9.33 -42.09
C THR A 371 5.12 -9.88 -41.78
N ILE A 372 5.15 -11.00 -41.05
CA ILE A 372 6.37 -11.70 -40.70
C ILE A 372 6.70 -12.68 -41.82
N LEU A 373 7.89 -12.53 -42.40
CA LEU A 373 8.43 -13.43 -43.43
C LEU A 373 9.33 -14.51 -42.81
N LEU A 374 10.03 -14.16 -41.74
CA LEU A 374 10.87 -15.05 -40.95
C LEU A 374 10.88 -14.54 -39.52
N ALA A 375 10.72 -15.41 -38.53
CA ALA A 375 10.89 -15.09 -37.12
C ALA A 375 11.50 -16.27 -36.36
N GLU A 376 12.37 -15.97 -35.40
CA GLU A 376 12.92 -16.93 -34.45
C GLU A 376 13.14 -16.23 -33.10
N ASP A 377 12.55 -16.79 -32.05
CA ASP A 377 12.62 -16.33 -30.65
C ASP A 377 13.44 -17.29 -29.76
N PHE A 378 13.99 -18.36 -30.32
CA PHE A 378 14.79 -19.38 -29.63
C PHE A 378 14.09 -20.09 -28.46
N GLU A 379 12.78 -19.93 -28.29
CA GLU A 379 12.03 -20.49 -27.17
C GLU A 379 11.94 -22.03 -27.21
N THR A 380 12.19 -22.62 -28.38
CA THR A 380 12.26 -24.07 -28.58
C THR A 380 13.62 -24.67 -28.22
N THR A 381 14.64 -23.84 -27.97
CA THR A 381 16.01 -24.32 -27.69
C THR A 381 16.15 -24.91 -26.28
N THR A 382 17.22 -25.70 -26.10
CA THR A 382 17.58 -26.31 -24.80
C THR A 382 18.79 -25.59 -24.22
N HIS A 383 18.71 -25.22 -22.93
CA HIS A 383 19.77 -24.48 -22.23
C HIS A 383 21.13 -25.20 -22.31
N LYS A 384 22.16 -24.48 -22.75
CA LYS A 384 23.56 -24.91 -22.99
C LYS A 384 23.75 -26.00 -24.05
N ALA A 385 22.69 -26.39 -24.76
CA ALA A 385 22.80 -27.31 -25.90
C ALA A 385 23.04 -26.53 -27.19
N THR A 386 23.77 -27.14 -28.13
CA THR A 386 23.93 -26.59 -29.48
C THR A 386 22.57 -26.38 -30.13
N ILE A 387 22.35 -25.20 -30.70
CA ILE A 387 21.10 -24.88 -31.40
C ILE A 387 20.97 -25.78 -32.62
N GLN A 388 19.80 -26.42 -32.74
CA GLN A 388 19.40 -27.28 -33.85
C GLN A 388 17.98 -26.89 -34.22
N LEU A 389 17.85 -25.94 -35.14
CA LEU A 389 16.56 -25.44 -35.64
C LEU A 389 16.36 -25.91 -37.08
N THR A 390 15.12 -26.11 -37.48
CA THR A 390 14.78 -26.53 -38.84
C THR A 390 15.24 -25.46 -39.84
N ASP A 391 15.98 -25.88 -40.86
CA ASP A 391 16.50 -25.04 -41.96
C ASP A 391 17.50 -23.93 -41.57
N TRP A 392 17.89 -23.83 -40.29
CA TRP A 392 19.00 -23.00 -39.85
C TRP A 392 20.33 -23.75 -39.96
N THR A 393 21.39 -23.05 -40.37
CA THR A 393 22.75 -23.59 -40.31
C THR A 393 23.46 -23.08 -39.06
N ASN A 394 23.91 -24.00 -38.19
CA ASN A 394 24.78 -23.68 -37.05
C ASN A 394 26.08 -24.49 -37.17
N SER A 395 27.14 -23.86 -37.66
CA SER A 395 28.36 -24.58 -38.08
C SER A 395 29.66 -23.83 -37.80
N SER A 396 30.76 -24.57 -37.86
CA SER A 396 32.14 -24.07 -37.82
C SER A 396 33.02 -25.04 -38.61
N ALA A 397 33.96 -24.51 -39.39
CA ALA A 397 34.96 -25.31 -40.09
C ALA A 397 36.12 -25.76 -39.18
N THR A 398 36.23 -25.19 -37.97
CA THR A 398 37.28 -25.53 -37.01
C THR A 398 36.83 -26.65 -36.09
N GLU A 399 37.56 -27.77 -36.09
CA GLU A 399 37.32 -28.88 -35.15
C GLU A 399 37.50 -28.41 -33.70
N GLY A 400 36.56 -28.75 -32.82
CA GLY A 400 36.56 -28.32 -31.42
C GLY A 400 36.07 -26.89 -31.17
N ALA A 401 35.61 -26.18 -32.20
CA ALA A 401 34.99 -24.86 -32.05
C ALA A 401 33.70 -24.90 -31.22
N ASN A 402 33.44 -23.82 -30.49
CA ASN A 402 32.10 -23.60 -29.94
C ASN A 402 31.12 -23.28 -31.07
N LEU A 403 29.91 -23.82 -30.96
CA LEU A 403 28.76 -23.46 -31.78
C LEU A 403 27.78 -22.62 -30.97
N TRP A 404 26.84 -21.96 -31.65
CA TRP A 404 25.77 -21.23 -30.97
C TRP A 404 24.91 -22.18 -30.15
N LYS A 405 24.62 -21.80 -28.90
CA LYS A 405 23.90 -22.63 -27.93
C LYS A 405 22.65 -21.90 -27.45
N GLY A 406 21.60 -22.67 -27.14
CA GLY A 406 20.45 -22.11 -26.43
C GLY A 406 20.88 -21.64 -25.04
N TYR A 407 20.48 -20.46 -24.62
CA TYR A 407 20.67 -19.94 -23.28
C TYR A 407 19.31 -19.62 -22.66
N ASN A 408 19.21 -19.66 -21.34
CA ASN A 408 17.96 -19.48 -20.61
C ASN A 408 18.27 -18.66 -19.37
N PHE A 409 17.65 -17.50 -19.30
CA PHE A 409 17.79 -16.58 -18.19
C PHE A 409 16.47 -15.82 -18.01
N ASP A 410 16.03 -15.66 -16.75
CA ASP A 410 14.81 -14.92 -16.39
C ASP A 410 13.54 -15.30 -17.19
N ASN A 411 13.36 -16.60 -17.44
CA ASN A 411 12.27 -17.18 -18.25
C ASN A 411 12.26 -16.79 -19.73
N ASN A 412 13.35 -16.24 -20.26
CA ASN A 412 13.56 -15.97 -21.68
C ASN A 412 14.65 -16.90 -22.24
N LYS A 413 14.52 -17.36 -23.49
CA LYS A 413 15.57 -18.11 -24.17
C LYS A 413 16.18 -17.32 -25.31
N SER A 414 17.47 -17.49 -25.51
CA SER A 414 18.24 -16.76 -26.53
C SER A 414 19.29 -17.65 -27.17
N ALA A 415 19.85 -17.21 -28.30
CA ALA A 415 21.03 -17.81 -28.88
C ALA A 415 22.30 -17.17 -28.32
N GLN A 416 23.15 -17.95 -27.65
CA GLN A 416 24.39 -17.48 -27.05
C GLN A 416 25.64 -18.05 -27.73
N ILE A 417 26.68 -17.24 -27.83
CA ILE A 417 28.04 -17.69 -28.14
C ILE A 417 29.12 -16.92 -27.38
N THR A 418 30.23 -17.60 -27.08
CA THR A 418 31.47 -17.02 -26.55
C THR A 418 32.63 -17.97 -26.85
N SER A 419 33.84 -17.46 -26.97
CA SER A 419 35.07 -18.29 -26.96
C SER A 419 35.66 -18.49 -25.58
N TYR A 420 35.08 -17.93 -24.51
CA TYR A 420 35.61 -18.13 -23.16
C TYR A 420 35.78 -19.62 -22.84
N GLY A 421 37.02 -20.02 -22.52
CA GLY A 421 37.37 -21.42 -22.25
C GLY A 421 37.59 -22.29 -23.49
N SER A 422 37.54 -21.74 -24.71
CA SER A 422 37.92 -22.43 -25.95
C SER A 422 39.43 -22.66 -26.01
N ALA A 423 39.83 -23.81 -26.56
CA ALA A 423 41.24 -24.14 -26.82
C ALA A 423 41.73 -23.73 -28.22
N VAL A 424 40.82 -23.29 -29.10
CA VAL A 424 41.10 -22.96 -30.50
C VAL A 424 40.53 -21.58 -30.86
N GLU A 425 41.17 -20.93 -31.83
CA GLU A 425 40.58 -19.82 -32.59
C GLU A 425 39.58 -20.41 -33.59
N PHE A 426 38.39 -19.81 -33.72
CA PHE A 426 37.36 -20.31 -34.62
C PHE A 426 36.43 -19.22 -35.16
N PHE A 427 35.81 -19.55 -36.29
CA PHE A 427 34.64 -18.86 -36.81
C PHE A 427 33.41 -19.74 -36.63
N SER A 428 32.38 -19.25 -35.96
CA SER A 428 31.11 -19.96 -35.83
C SER A 428 29.99 -19.16 -36.47
N TRP A 429 29.14 -19.85 -37.22
CA TRP A 429 28.07 -19.28 -38.02
C TRP A 429 26.74 -19.75 -37.49
N LEU A 430 25.81 -18.82 -37.29
CA LEU A 430 24.38 -19.09 -37.15
C LEU A 430 23.67 -18.37 -38.29
N ILE A 431 23.09 -19.13 -39.21
CA ILE A 431 22.56 -18.62 -40.48
C ILE A 431 21.07 -18.95 -40.57
N THR A 432 20.27 -17.94 -40.88
CA THR A 432 18.83 -18.07 -41.09
C THR A 432 18.53 -18.98 -42.29
N PRO A 433 17.34 -19.59 -42.35
CA PRO A 433 16.80 -20.16 -43.58
C PRO A 433 16.83 -19.16 -44.74
N ALA A 434 16.87 -19.70 -45.96
CA ALA A 434 16.78 -18.91 -47.18
C ALA A 434 15.40 -18.25 -47.29
N LEU A 435 15.38 -16.93 -47.51
CA LEU A 435 14.16 -16.16 -47.66
C LEU A 435 14.14 -15.45 -49.02
N SER A 436 13.06 -15.64 -49.78
CA SER A 436 12.78 -14.81 -50.96
C SER A 436 12.26 -13.44 -50.54
N VAL A 437 13.01 -12.40 -50.86
CA VAL A 437 12.68 -11.00 -50.55
C VAL A 437 11.60 -10.51 -51.53
N PRO A 438 10.39 -10.14 -51.08
CA PRO A 438 9.37 -9.60 -51.97
C PRO A 438 9.81 -8.28 -52.64
N ASP A 439 9.24 -8.00 -53.82
CA ASP A 439 9.55 -6.78 -54.58
C ASP A 439 9.10 -5.51 -53.85
N GLU A 440 7.88 -5.52 -53.30
CA GLU A 440 7.32 -4.49 -52.42
C GLU A 440 6.23 -5.15 -51.52
N PRO A 441 6.02 -4.70 -50.27
CA PRO A 441 6.79 -3.68 -49.56
C PRO A 441 8.20 -4.14 -49.20
N ALA A 442 9.12 -3.19 -49.06
CA ALA A 442 10.49 -3.44 -48.66
C ALA A 442 10.59 -4.13 -47.28
N PRO A 443 11.16 -5.34 -47.19
CA PRO A 443 11.35 -6.02 -45.90
C PRO A 443 12.41 -5.37 -45.03
N LEU A 444 12.20 -5.48 -43.73
CA LEU A 444 13.05 -5.02 -42.66
C LEU A 444 13.62 -6.23 -41.92
N PHE A 445 14.91 -6.22 -41.65
CA PHE A 445 15.59 -7.17 -40.79
C PHE A 445 15.92 -6.53 -39.43
N THR A 446 15.52 -7.20 -38.36
CA THR A 446 15.69 -6.77 -36.97
C THR A 446 16.03 -7.94 -36.06
N PHE A 447 16.71 -7.68 -34.94
CA PHE A 447 16.92 -8.62 -33.86
C PHE A 447 17.23 -7.86 -32.56
N ASP A 448 17.09 -8.55 -31.43
CA ASP A 448 17.54 -8.09 -30.12
C ASP A 448 18.89 -8.69 -29.78
N ILE A 449 19.72 -7.90 -29.08
CA ILE A 449 21.07 -8.30 -28.70
C ILE A 449 21.40 -7.87 -27.27
N ASP A 450 22.11 -8.73 -26.55
CA ASP A 450 22.90 -8.38 -25.38
C ASP A 450 24.35 -8.83 -25.61
N ALA A 451 25.29 -8.09 -25.02
CA ALA A 451 26.71 -8.39 -25.12
C ALA A 451 27.36 -8.22 -23.75
N ALA A 452 28.17 -9.19 -23.35
CA ALA A 452 28.80 -9.23 -22.05
C ALA A 452 30.29 -9.50 -22.14
N TYR A 453 31.01 -9.10 -21.09
CA TYR A 453 32.46 -9.25 -20.96
C TYR A 453 33.21 -8.70 -22.18
N TYR A 454 32.80 -7.51 -22.63
CA TYR A 454 33.36 -6.85 -23.80
C TYR A 454 34.88 -6.71 -23.69
N ASP A 455 35.58 -7.28 -24.67
CA ASP A 455 37.02 -7.16 -24.86
C ASP A 455 37.37 -6.64 -26.26
N THR A 456 36.70 -7.16 -27.29
CA THR A 456 36.84 -6.74 -28.68
C THR A 456 35.60 -7.14 -29.49
N ASP A 457 35.41 -6.50 -30.64
CA ASP A 457 34.32 -6.86 -31.55
C ASP A 457 34.59 -8.25 -32.16
N CYS A 458 33.71 -9.20 -31.86
CA CYS A 458 33.80 -10.58 -32.34
C CYS A 458 32.59 -11.01 -33.18
N LEU A 459 31.57 -10.16 -33.36
CA LEU A 459 30.34 -10.49 -34.10
C LEU A 459 30.24 -9.68 -35.39
N GLU A 460 30.02 -10.39 -36.50
CA GLU A 460 29.65 -9.82 -37.79
C GLU A 460 28.22 -10.26 -38.16
N ILE A 461 27.42 -9.32 -38.68
CA ILE A 461 26.11 -9.59 -39.26
C ILE A 461 26.26 -9.49 -40.77
N LEU A 462 26.02 -10.58 -41.46
CA LEU A 462 26.31 -10.74 -42.89
C LEU A 462 25.07 -11.19 -43.67
N LEU A 463 24.98 -10.83 -44.95
CA LEU A 463 23.93 -11.30 -45.85
C LEU A 463 24.55 -11.95 -47.09
N SER A 464 24.02 -13.10 -47.49
CA SER A 464 24.42 -13.81 -48.71
C SER A 464 23.22 -14.01 -49.64
N GLU A 465 23.48 -13.91 -50.95
CA GLU A 465 22.52 -14.23 -52.04
C GLU A 465 22.78 -15.63 -52.65
N ASP A 466 23.91 -16.25 -52.30
CA ASP A 466 24.44 -17.47 -52.94
C ASP A 466 24.79 -18.59 -51.95
N PHE A 467 24.47 -18.43 -50.66
CA PHE A 467 24.67 -19.48 -49.65
C PHE A 467 23.75 -20.69 -49.92
N ASP A 468 24.35 -21.87 -50.04
CA ASP A 468 23.68 -23.11 -50.45
C ASP A 468 23.13 -23.96 -49.29
N GLY A 469 23.27 -23.48 -48.05
CA GLY A 469 22.82 -24.18 -46.84
C GLY A 469 23.88 -25.05 -46.16
N SER A 470 25.11 -25.16 -46.71
CA SER A 470 26.11 -26.12 -46.22
C SER A 470 27.46 -25.51 -45.79
N HIS A 471 28.15 -24.79 -46.68
CA HIS A 471 29.54 -24.34 -46.49
C HIS A 471 29.63 -22.80 -46.53
N PRO A 472 29.49 -22.10 -45.38
CA PRO A 472 29.48 -20.63 -45.34
C PRO A 472 30.73 -19.99 -45.93
N GLU A 473 31.88 -20.67 -45.85
CA GLU A 473 33.17 -20.23 -46.36
C GLU A 473 33.26 -20.16 -47.89
N THR A 474 32.35 -20.83 -48.62
CA THR A 474 32.31 -20.79 -50.09
C THR A 474 31.32 -19.77 -50.64
N ALA A 475 30.50 -19.18 -49.78
CA ALA A 475 29.49 -18.17 -50.16
C ALA A 475 30.05 -16.74 -50.16
N SER A 476 29.37 -15.87 -50.88
CA SER A 476 29.64 -14.43 -50.91
C SER A 476 28.84 -13.70 -49.83
N TRP A 477 29.48 -12.82 -49.07
CA TRP A 477 28.87 -12.14 -47.93
C TRP A 477 28.97 -10.61 -48.04
N THR A 478 27.83 -9.94 -47.94
CA THR A 478 27.74 -8.48 -47.72
C THR A 478 27.71 -8.21 -46.22
N ASN A 479 28.61 -7.35 -45.73
CA ASN A 479 28.65 -7.01 -44.30
C ASN A 479 27.61 -5.93 -43.96
N LEU A 480 26.67 -6.27 -43.08
CA LEU A 480 25.59 -5.40 -42.61
C LEU A 480 25.83 -4.85 -41.20
N THR A 481 26.93 -5.25 -40.53
CA THR A 481 27.19 -4.96 -39.11
C THR A 481 27.09 -3.47 -38.78
N GLY A 482 27.57 -2.60 -39.68
CA GLY A 482 27.56 -1.14 -39.47
C GLY A 482 26.17 -0.50 -39.41
N HIS A 483 25.10 -1.25 -39.73
CA HIS A 483 23.72 -0.79 -39.58
C HIS A 483 23.13 -1.06 -38.19
N PHE A 484 23.86 -1.78 -37.33
CA PHE A 484 23.42 -2.16 -36.00
C PHE A 484 24.29 -1.52 -34.92
N THR A 485 23.68 -1.22 -33.77
CA THR A 485 24.36 -0.81 -32.55
C THR A 485 24.58 -2.05 -31.69
N ILE A 486 25.82 -2.54 -31.64
CA ILE A 486 26.21 -3.69 -30.83
C ILE A 486 26.65 -3.18 -29.44
N PRO A 487 26.01 -3.60 -28.34
CA PRO A 487 26.37 -3.14 -27.00
C PRO A 487 27.82 -3.51 -26.61
N GLN A 488 28.44 -2.68 -25.78
CA GLN A 488 29.75 -2.93 -25.19
C GLN A 488 29.61 -2.88 -23.66
N SER A 489 29.46 -4.03 -23.00
CA SER A 489 29.25 -4.12 -21.55
C SER A 489 30.20 -5.13 -20.91
N SER A 490 30.62 -4.85 -19.67
CA SER A 490 31.48 -5.74 -18.88
C SER A 490 30.73 -6.93 -18.26
N LYS A 491 29.39 -6.94 -18.33
CA LYS A 491 28.50 -7.99 -17.83
C LYS A 491 27.22 -8.05 -18.66
N TYR A 492 26.49 -9.16 -18.55
CA TYR A 492 25.15 -9.27 -19.12
C TYR A 492 24.23 -8.18 -18.59
N SER A 493 23.34 -7.71 -19.46
CA SER A 493 22.42 -6.61 -19.22
C SER A 493 21.03 -6.93 -19.81
N THR A 494 20.17 -5.93 -19.93
CA THR A 494 18.88 -6.10 -20.61
C THR A 494 19.08 -6.06 -22.13
N PHE A 495 18.42 -6.97 -22.85
CA PHE A 495 18.37 -6.95 -24.31
C PHE A 495 18.04 -5.56 -24.86
N LYS A 496 18.72 -5.20 -25.95
CA LYS A 496 18.47 -3.97 -26.70
C LYS A 496 18.13 -4.32 -28.14
N LYS A 497 17.25 -3.52 -28.76
CA LYS A 497 17.03 -3.55 -30.20
C LYS A 497 18.35 -3.21 -30.90
N ALA A 498 18.88 -4.12 -31.71
CA ALA A 498 20.17 -3.90 -32.38
C ALA A 498 20.09 -2.78 -33.43
N GLY A 499 18.91 -2.58 -34.02
CA GLY A 499 18.68 -1.67 -35.14
C GLY A 499 17.85 -2.34 -36.23
N THR A 500 17.77 -1.71 -37.39
CA THR A 500 16.97 -2.19 -38.51
C THR A 500 17.71 -2.01 -39.83
N VAL A 501 17.73 -3.06 -40.64
CA VAL A 501 18.22 -3.01 -42.03
C VAL A 501 17.07 -3.17 -42.98
N ASN A 502 16.98 -2.27 -43.97
CA ASN A 502 16.04 -2.40 -45.08
C ASN A 502 16.66 -3.27 -46.19
N LEU A 503 15.95 -4.34 -46.56
CA LEU A 503 16.36 -5.33 -47.55
C LEU A 503 15.90 -5.02 -48.98
N LYS A 504 15.35 -3.83 -49.25
CA LYS A 504 14.84 -3.41 -50.56
C LYS A 504 15.82 -3.61 -51.71
N THR A 505 17.12 -3.41 -51.48
CA THR A 505 18.18 -3.62 -52.50
C THR A 505 18.23 -5.08 -52.99
N TYR A 506 17.68 -6.01 -52.21
CA TYR A 506 17.62 -7.43 -52.50
C TYR A 506 16.23 -7.90 -52.95
N ALA A 507 15.30 -6.99 -53.23
CA ALA A 507 13.98 -7.30 -53.80
C ALA A 507 14.09 -8.27 -54.99
N GLY A 508 13.25 -9.32 -54.96
CA GLY A 508 13.21 -10.37 -55.98
C GLY A 508 14.31 -11.43 -55.85
N LYS A 509 15.24 -11.28 -54.91
CA LYS A 509 16.32 -12.24 -54.65
C LYS A 509 16.01 -13.16 -53.47
N THR A 510 16.69 -14.29 -53.40
CA THR A 510 16.70 -15.15 -52.22
C THR A 510 17.96 -14.83 -51.41
N VAL A 511 17.79 -14.58 -50.11
CA VAL A 511 18.88 -14.19 -49.21
C VAL A 511 18.87 -15.01 -47.91
N CYS A 512 20.04 -15.14 -47.30
CA CYS A 512 20.22 -15.65 -45.94
C CYS A 512 20.97 -14.61 -45.11
N ILE A 513 20.71 -14.55 -43.81
CA ILE A 513 21.41 -13.67 -42.88
C ILE A 513 22.23 -14.53 -41.91
N ALA A 514 23.49 -14.17 -41.70
CA ALA A 514 24.40 -14.86 -40.81
C ALA A 514 24.86 -13.99 -39.65
N PHE A 515 24.85 -14.58 -38.47
CA PHE A 515 25.59 -14.12 -37.30
C PHE A 515 26.89 -14.91 -37.23
N LYS A 516 27.99 -14.27 -37.61
CA LYS A 516 29.32 -14.87 -37.66
C LYS A 516 30.13 -14.38 -36.47
N TYR A 517 30.55 -15.31 -35.62
CA TYR A 517 31.37 -15.06 -34.46
C TYR A 517 32.84 -15.43 -34.73
N HIS A 518 33.78 -14.52 -34.49
CA HIS A 518 35.22 -14.75 -34.52
C HIS A 518 35.78 -14.81 -33.10
N GLY A 519 35.97 -16.04 -32.60
CA GLY A 519 36.42 -16.30 -31.25
C GLY A 519 37.89 -16.70 -31.16
N ASP A 520 38.61 -16.14 -30.19
CA ASP A 520 39.98 -16.53 -29.84
C ASP A 520 40.26 -16.24 -28.37
N ALA A 521 40.21 -17.28 -27.54
CA ALA A 521 40.43 -17.14 -26.12
C ALA A 521 41.86 -16.74 -25.74
N ALA A 522 42.85 -17.15 -26.55
CA ALA A 522 44.25 -16.86 -26.27
C ALA A 522 44.60 -15.38 -26.52
N ASN A 523 43.85 -14.70 -27.38
CA ASN A 523 44.06 -13.30 -27.75
C ASN A 523 42.96 -12.35 -27.28
N ASN A 524 42.19 -12.73 -26.24
CA ASN A 524 41.10 -11.91 -25.67
C ASN A 524 40.05 -11.48 -26.71
N ARG A 525 39.56 -12.45 -27.50
CA ARG A 525 38.40 -12.31 -28.39
C ARG A 525 37.20 -13.06 -27.83
N ASN A 526 36.84 -12.81 -26.56
CA ASN A 526 35.91 -13.60 -25.75
C ASN A 526 34.55 -12.96 -25.49
N THR A 527 34.30 -11.76 -26.01
CA THR A 527 33.01 -11.07 -25.87
C THR A 527 31.87 -12.04 -26.12
N ALA A 528 31.00 -12.19 -25.12
CA ALA A 528 29.85 -13.08 -25.21
C ALA A 528 28.67 -12.33 -25.81
N TYR A 529 27.97 -12.95 -26.75
CA TYR A 529 26.78 -12.39 -27.38
C TYR A 529 25.57 -13.27 -27.13
N GLU A 530 24.45 -12.62 -26.86
CA GLU A 530 23.13 -13.23 -26.89
C GLU A 530 22.27 -12.54 -27.93
N ILE A 531 21.62 -13.33 -28.78
CA ILE A 531 20.76 -12.89 -29.88
C ILE A 531 19.36 -13.45 -29.66
N ASP A 532 18.36 -12.61 -29.88
CA ASP A 532 16.96 -12.96 -29.68
C ASP A 532 16.05 -12.22 -30.67
N ASN A 533 14.80 -12.64 -30.79
CA ASN A 533 13.75 -12.00 -31.60
C ASN A 533 14.20 -11.67 -33.03
N VAL A 534 14.89 -12.60 -33.68
CA VAL A 534 15.39 -12.45 -35.05
C VAL A 534 14.20 -12.44 -35.99
N LYS A 535 14.04 -11.37 -36.79
CA LYS A 535 12.85 -11.18 -37.60
C LYS A 535 13.16 -10.53 -38.94
N ILE A 536 12.58 -11.07 -40.01
CA ILE A 536 12.39 -10.38 -41.29
C ILE A 536 10.90 -10.16 -41.50
N HIS A 537 10.49 -8.90 -41.64
CA HIS A 537 9.09 -8.52 -41.71
C HIS A 537 8.90 -7.25 -42.55
N TYR A 538 7.67 -6.88 -42.86
CA TYR A 538 7.37 -5.54 -43.38
C TYR A 538 6.05 -5.03 -42.84
N TYR A 539 5.91 -3.71 -42.84
CA TYR A 539 4.65 -3.05 -42.53
C TYR A 539 3.90 -2.71 -43.82
N LYS A 540 2.60 -2.93 -43.80
CA LYS A 540 1.72 -2.59 -44.92
C LYS A 540 0.48 -1.87 -44.40
N ARG A 541 0.18 -0.73 -45.01
CA ARG A 541 -1.10 -0.05 -44.79
C ARG A 541 -2.21 -0.77 -45.55
N SER A 542 -3.28 -1.08 -44.85
CA SER A 542 -4.51 -1.64 -45.42
C SER A 542 -5.25 -0.54 -46.18
N THR A 543 -5.81 -0.89 -47.34
CA THR A 543 -6.60 0.04 -48.17
C THR A 543 -8.05 0.20 -47.69
N THR A 544 -8.43 -0.49 -46.61
CA THR A 544 -9.74 -0.37 -45.99
C THR A 544 -9.65 0.71 -44.91
N PRO A 545 -10.49 1.78 -44.96
CA PRO A 545 -10.59 2.74 -43.87
C PRO A 545 -10.90 1.99 -42.57
N VAL A 546 -10.10 2.22 -41.53
CA VAL A 546 -10.48 1.78 -40.19
C VAL A 546 -11.58 2.74 -39.76
N SER A 547 -12.80 2.25 -39.59
CA SER A 547 -13.89 3.10 -39.14
C SER A 547 -13.53 3.66 -37.77
N SER A 548 -13.39 4.99 -37.68
CA SER A 548 -13.20 5.72 -36.43
C SER A 548 -14.34 5.36 -35.49
N GLY A 549 -14.05 4.51 -34.49
CA GLY A 549 -15.02 4.07 -33.51
C GLY A 549 -15.29 5.19 -32.50
N ILE A 550 -15.95 6.27 -32.92
CA ILE A 550 -16.52 7.24 -31.99
C ILE A 550 -17.74 6.56 -31.35
N ARG A 551 -17.63 6.18 -30.07
CA ARG A 551 -18.82 5.90 -29.26
C ARG A 551 -19.54 7.25 -29.06
N PRO A 552 -20.86 7.36 -29.29
CA PRO A 552 -21.57 8.63 -29.10
C PRO A 552 -21.41 9.12 -27.66
N ALA A 553 -21.33 10.45 -27.52
CA ALA A 553 -21.21 11.16 -26.25
C ALA A 553 -22.31 10.70 -25.28
N ALA A 554 -21.89 10.17 -24.13
CA ALA A 554 -22.77 10.00 -22.99
C ALA A 554 -22.79 11.32 -22.21
N THR A 555 -23.96 11.96 -22.15
CA THR A 555 -24.23 13.19 -21.39
C THR A 555 -24.47 12.92 -19.90
N ASP A 556 -23.76 11.95 -19.31
CA ASP A 556 -24.06 11.49 -17.95
C ASP A 556 -23.29 12.33 -16.92
N GLN A 557 -23.83 13.52 -16.63
CA GLN A 557 -23.50 14.19 -15.37
C GLN A 557 -24.08 13.37 -14.22
N VAL A 558 -23.24 13.04 -13.25
CA VAL A 558 -23.64 12.32 -12.03
C VAL A 558 -23.44 13.21 -10.81
N ILE A 559 -24.26 13.02 -9.79
CA ILE A 559 -24.07 13.74 -8.52
C ILE A 559 -23.03 12.99 -7.70
N ARG A 560 -21.97 13.68 -7.27
CA ARG A 560 -20.98 13.17 -6.32
C ARG A 560 -21.03 13.90 -4.99
N PHE A 561 -20.46 13.24 -3.99
CA PHE A 561 -20.37 13.71 -2.63
C PHE A 561 -18.93 13.65 -2.13
N ALA A 562 -18.52 14.65 -1.37
CA ALA A 562 -17.26 14.63 -0.62
C ALA A 562 -17.51 15.09 0.83
N LEU A 563 -16.69 14.63 1.79
CA LEU A 563 -16.78 15.07 3.18
C LEU A 563 -15.54 15.87 3.52
N TYR A 564 -15.73 17.08 4.05
CA TYR A 564 -14.66 17.99 4.43
C TYR A 564 -14.76 18.36 5.91
N GLU A 565 -13.60 18.60 6.53
CA GLU A 565 -13.46 19.07 7.91
C GLU A 565 -12.62 20.35 7.95
N TYR A 566 -13.06 21.34 8.74
CA TYR A 566 -12.25 22.52 9.01
C TYR A 566 -11.23 22.22 10.10
N ASN A 567 -9.94 22.30 9.78
CA ASN A 567 -8.88 21.92 10.72
C ASN A 567 -8.51 23.05 11.72
N GLY A 568 -9.19 24.20 11.65
CA GLY A 568 -8.87 25.42 12.40
C GLY A 568 -8.14 26.48 11.57
N SER A 569 -7.74 26.15 10.34
CA SER A 569 -7.12 27.09 9.39
C SER A 569 -7.75 27.01 8.00
N LYS A 570 -8.02 25.80 7.50
CA LYS A 570 -8.61 25.55 6.18
C LYS A 570 -9.50 24.32 6.19
N TRP A 571 -10.35 24.20 5.18
CA TRP A 571 -11.09 22.98 4.90
C TRP A 571 -10.17 21.93 4.27
N ALA A 572 -10.38 20.66 4.58
CA ALA A 572 -9.66 19.55 3.94
C ALA A 572 -10.56 18.30 3.86
N PRO A 573 -10.33 17.38 2.92
CA PRO A 573 -11.03 16.10 2.91
C PRO A 573 -10.92 15.41 4.26
N LYS A 574 -12.04 14.92 4.79
CA LYS A 574 -12.06 14.27 6.11
C LYS A 574 -11.27 12.96 6.04
N ALA A 575 -10.13 12.94 6.73
CA ALA A 575 -9.27 11.76 6.80
C ALA A 575 -10.02 10.53 7.35
N ASN A 576 -9.62 9.34 6.89
CA ASN A 576 -10.22 8.06 7.29
C ASN A 576 -11.74 7.97 7.06
N THR A 577 -12.24 8.65 6.03
CA THR A 577 -13.64 8.56 5.60
C THR A 577 -13.75 8.33 4.10
N VAL A 578 -14.83 7.68 3.68
CA VAL A 578 -15.19 7.51 2.28
C VAL A 578 -16.71 7.61 2.16
N ILE A 579 -17.19 8.24 1.09
CA ILE A 579 -18.61 8.25 0.75
C ILE A 579 -18.82 7.31 -0.44
N VAL A 580 -19.88 6.50 -0.38
CA VAL A 580 -20.37 5.69 -1.49
C VAL A 580 -21.20 6.60 -2.40
N ASN A 581 -20.69 6.88 -3.59
CA ASN A 581 -21.34 7.72 -4.59
C ASN A 581 -22.32 6.91 -5.46
N PRO A 582 -23.24 7.54 -6.21
CA PRO A 582 -24.19 6.85 -7.09
C PRO A 582 -23.58 5.75 -7.95
N GLU A 583 -22.46 6.02 -8.62
CA GLU A 583 -21.75 5.05 -9.46
C GLU A 583 -21.16 3.88 -8.66
N ASP A 584 -20.80 4.09 -7.39
CA ASP A 584 -20.33 3.03 -6.52
C ASP A 584 -21.49 2.04 -6.24
N TYR A 585 -22.74 2.50 -6.11
CA TYR A 585 -23.91 1.60 -6.00
C TYR A 585 -24.14 0.81 -7.29
N GLU A 586 -23.99 1.44 -8.45
CA GLU A 586 -24.15 0.77 -9.75
C GLU A 586 -23.14 -0.35 -9.95
N THR A 587 -21.86 -0.11 -9.60
CA THR A 587 -20.81 -1.16 -9.64
C THR A 587 -21.11 -2.32 -8.68
N MET A 588 -21.79 -2.05 -7.57
CA MET A 588 -22.30 -3.07 -6.64
C MET A 588 -23.62 -3.73 -7.10
N GLY A 589 -24.20 -3.31 -8.23
CA GLY A 589 -25.49 -3.82 -8.73
C GLY A 589 -26.71 -3.33 -7.95
N ILE A 590 -26.58 -2.25 -7.17
CA ILE A 590 -27.63 -1.67 -6.33
C ILE A 590 -28.33 -0.54 -7.08
N THR A 591 -29.64 -0.67 -7.29
CA THR A 591 -30.44 0.35 -7.98
C THR A 591 -30.97 1.42 -7.01
N GLY A 592 -31.01 2.69 -7.47
CA GLY A 592 -31.62 3.80 -6.72
C GLY A 592 -30.72 4.42 -5.64
N ASN A 593 -29.39 4.30 -5.77
CA ASN A 593 -28.37 4.99 -4.96
C ASN A 593 -28.52 4.82 -3.44
N SER A 594 -29.12 3.72 -3.01
CA SER A 594 -29.36 3.44 -1.60
C SER A 594 -29.61 1.96 -1.35
N PHE A 595 -28.92 1.39 -0.37
CA PHE A 595 -29.26 0.07 0.16
C PHE A 595 -30.66 0.11 0.77
N LYS A 596 -31.44 -0.97 0.57
CA LYS A 596 -32.74 -1.15 1.23
C LYS A 596 -32.64 -1.96 2.52
N ASP A 597 -31.54 -2.72 2.65
CA ASP A 597 -31.29 -3.63 3.75
C ASP A 597 -29.87 -3.42 4.30
N ALA A 598 -29.76 -3.31 5.63
CA ALA A 598 -28.48 -3.07 6.29
C ALA A 598 -27.53 -4.29 6.21
N SER A 599 -28.06 -5.51 6.20
CA SER A 599 -27.25 -6.72 6.05
C SER A 599 -26.63 -6.81 4.66
N VAL A 600 -27.33 -6.34 3.63
CA VAL A 600 -26.78 -6.23 2.26
C VAL A 600 -25.67 -5.19 2.25
N ALA A 601 -25.87 -4.01 2.85
CA ALA A 601 -24.80 -3.02 2.97
C ALA A 601 -23.55 -3.62 3.64
N MET A 602 -23.72 -4.36 4.74
CA MET A 602 -22.60 -4.99 5.45
C MET A 602 -21.83 -6.03 4.62
N GLN A 603 -22.47 -6.67 3.64
CA GLN A 603 -21.80 -7.63 2.73
C GLN A 603 -21.01 -6.92 1.63
N TYR A 604 -21.55 -5.84 1.06
CA TYR A 604 -20.96 -5.17 -0.10
C TYR A 604 -19.89 -4.13 0.25
N LEU A 605 -20.05 -3.40 1.37
CA LEU A 605 -19.12 -2.33 1.75
C LEU A 605 -17.66 -2.80 1.99
N PRO A 606 -17.38 -3.98 2.58
CA PRO A 606 -16.03 -4.53 2.62
C PRO A 606 -15.40 -4.74 1.23
N LEU A 607 -16.19 -5.24 0.27
CA LEU A 607 -15.73 -5.49 -1.10
C LEU A 607 -15.48 -4.17 -1.84
N PHE A 608 -16.36 -3.19 -1.64
CA PHE A 608 -16.17 -1.82 -2.12
C PHE A 608 -14.86 -1.23 -1.60
N LEU A 609 -14.57 -1.36 -0.29
CA LEU A 609 -13.30 -0.90 0.28
C LEU A 609 -12.09 -1.65 -0.28
N GLN A 610 -12.21 -2.97 -0.51
CA GLN A 610 -11.15 -3.77 -1.10
C GLN A 610 -10.85 -3.35 -2.55
N GLN A 611 -11.87 -3.08 -3.34
CA GLN A 611 -11.74 -2.63 -4.73
C GLN A 611 -11.21 -1.19 -4.82
N LYS A 612 -11.65 -0.30 -3.91
CA LYS A 612 -11.23 1.10 -3.87
C LYS A 612 -9.79 1.28 -3.36
N TYR A 613 -9.30 0.34 -2.55
CA TYR A 613 -7.97 0.39 -1.95
C TYR A 613 -7.19 -0.94 -2.10
N PRO A 614 -6.91 -1.39 -3.35
CA PRO A 614 -6.41 -2.75 -3.62
C PRO A 614 -4.99 -3.02 -3.10
N TYR A 615 -4.16 -1.98 -2.97
CA TYR A 615 -2.75 -2.07 -2.54
C TYR A 615 -2.52 -1.64 -1.08
N MET A 616 -3.58 -1.39 -0.32
CA MET A 616 -3.44 -1.01 1.08
C MET A 616 -2.93 -2.21 1.87
N VAL A 617 -1.73 -2.14 2.47
CA VAL A 617 -1.12 -3.29 3.18
C VAL A 617 -1.10 -3.11 4.70
N SER A 618 -1.18 -1.88 5.21
CA SER A 618 -1.22 -1.61 6.65
C SER A 618 -2.60 -1.84 7.25
N GLU A 619 -2.65 -2.05 8.57
CA GLU A 619 -3.88 -1.92 9.34
C GLU A 619 -4.42 -0.50 9.20
N LYS A 620 -5.74 -0.36 9.01
CA LYS A 620 -6.38 0.94 8.83
C LYS A 620 -7.83 0.91 9.30
N THR A 621 -8.30 2.05 9.80
CA THR A 621 -9.71 2.29 10.11
C THR A 621 -10.30 3.25 9.09
N MET A 622 -11.50 2.95 8.59
CA MET A 622 -12.25 3.77 7.64
C MET A 622 -13.71 3.88 8.05
N HIS A 623 -14.26 5.10 8.05
CA HIS A 623 -15.70 5.31 8.18
C HIS A 623 -16.32 5.44 6.79
N VAL A 624 -17.29 4.59 6.50
CA VAL A 624 -18.01 4.56 5.23
C VAL A 624 -19.35 5.23 5.41
N LEU A 625 -19.57 6.33 4.69
CA LEU A 625 -20.85 7.02 4.59
C LEU A 625 -21.60 6.48 3.37
N PHE A 626 -22.83 6.05 3.56
CA PHE A 626 -23.68 5.47 2.51
C PHE A 626 -25.15 5.80 2.77
N GLU A 627 -26.04 5.51 1.82
CA GLU A 627 -27.48 5.77 1.90
C GLU A 627 -28.23 4.46 2.18
N LEU A 628 -28.94 4.40 3.30
CA LEU A 628 -29.80 3.29 3.70
C LEU A 628 -31.25 3.77 3.79
N ASN A 629 -32.12 3.19 2.97
CA ASN A 629 -33.52 3.61 2.85
C ASN A 629 -33.67 5.13 2.59
N GLY A 630 -32.80 5.68 1.74
CA GLY A 630 -32.78 7.09 1.37
C GLY A 630 -32.31 8.03 2.48
N LYS A 631 -31.62 7.51 3.51
CA LYS A 631 -31.03 8.30 4.59
C LYS A 631 -29.55 7.96 4.74
N THR A 632 -28.72 8.97 4.98
CA THR A 632 -27.30 8.76 5.23
C THR A 632 -27.11 7.93 6.50
N ALA A 633 -26.26 6.91 6.39
CA ALA A 633 -25.79 6.02 7.42
C ALA A 633 -24.26 6.03 7.42
N VAL A 634 -23.66 5.69 8.56
CA VAL A 634 -22.21 5.65 8.74
C VAL A 634 -21.83 4.33 9.40
N GLN A 635 -20.81 3.66 8.86
CA GLN A 635 -20.28 2.42 9.44
C GLN A 635 -18.75 2.46 9.44
N GLU A 636 -18.15 2.13 10.59
CA GLU A 636 -16.71 1.93 10.69
C GLU A 636 -16.31 0.53 10.20
N TYR A 637 -15.23 0.47 9.43
CA TYR A 637 -14.56 -0.75 9.00
C TYR A 637 -13.09 -0.72 9.41
N ARG A 638 -12.57 -1.87 9.82
CA ARG A 638 -11.17 -2.06 10.18
C ARG A 638 -10.54 -3.07 9.24
N ARG A 639 -9.34 -2.77 8.77
CA ARG A 639 -8.54 -3.69 7.97
C ARG A 639 -7.56 -4.42 8.87
N ALA A 640 -7.68 -5.74 8.94
CA ALA A 640 -6.78 -6.63 9.67
C ALA A 640 -6.52 -7.89 8.81
N GLU A 641 -5.27 -8.39 8.82
CA GLU A 641 -4.88 -9.61 8.08
C GLU A 641 -5.29 -9.61 6.60
N GLY A 642 -5.24 -8.45 5.95
CA GLY A 642 -5.59 -8.32 4.54
C GLY A 642 -7.05 -7.96 4.24
N ASN A 643 -7.96 -8.12 5.21
CA ASN A 643 -9.41 -8.06 4.99
C ASN A 643 -10.07 -6.88 5.72
N TRP A 644 -11.07 -6.27 5.08
CA TRP A 644 -11.95 -5.28 5.72
C TRP A 644 -13.07 -5.98 6.49
N THR A 645 -13.21 -5.66 7.77
CA THR A 645 -14.28 -6.18 8.63
C THR A 645 -15.07 -5.04 9.25
N ASN A 646 -16.37 -5.26 9.43
CA ASN A 646 -17.26 -4.31 10.12
C ASN A 646 -16.80 -4.17 11.58
N TYR A 647 -16.54 -2.95 12.03
CA TYR A 647 -16.35 -2.69 13.45
C TYR A 647 -17.71 -2.57 14.14
N ASN A 648 -18.01 -3.57 14.96
CA ASN A 648 -19.26 -3.66 15.71
C ASN A 648 -19.11 -3.26 17.19
N GLY A 649 -17.93 -2.79 17.62
CA GLY A 649 -17.70 -2.37 19.01
C GLY A 649 -17.48 -3.51 20.01
N VAL A 650 -17.66 -4.77 19.60
CA VAL A 650 -17.76 -5.88 20.54
C VAL A 650 -16.38 -6.47 20.80
N VAL A 651 -15.91 -6.37 22.04
CA VAL A 651 -14.64 -6.98 22.46
C VAL A 651 -14.82 -7.83 23.71
N PRO A 652 -14.04 -8.93 23.85
CA PRO A 652 -13.94 -9.63 25.12
C PRO A 652 -13.10 -8.82 26.10
N VAL A 653 -13.59 -8.66 27.32
CA VAL A 653 -12.84 -8.12 28.46
C VAL A 653 -12.80 -9.15 29.57
N THR A 654 -11.70 -9.18 30.32
CA THR A 654 -11.58 -9.94 31.56
C THR A 654 -11.45 -8.95 32.71
N GLU A 655 -12.42 -9.00 33.63
CA GLU A 655 -12.49 -8.09 34.76
C GLU A 655 -12.58 -8.85 36.08
N GLN A 656 -12.06 -8.24 37.15
CA GLN A 656 -12.02 -8.84 38.46
C GLN A 656 -13.24 -8.42 39.30
N TYR A 657 -13.79 -9.37 40.03
CA TYR A 657 -14.87 -9.18 40.99
C TYR A 657 -14.46 -9.77 42.33
N ILE A 658 -14.90 -9.15 43.42
CA ILE A 658 -14.64 -9.61 44.79
C ILE A 658 -15.96 -9.79 45.54
N HIS A 659 -16.06 -10.85 46.32
CA HIS A 659 -17.19 -11.08 47.20
C HIS A 659 -16.89 -10.53 48.61
N ASN A 660 -17.75 -9.64 49.11
CA ASN A 660 -17.55 -8.97 50.41
C ASN A 660 -18.22 -9.67 51.60
N GLY A 661 -18.77 -10.86 51.37
CA GLY A 661 -19.51 -11.65 52.35
C GLY A 661 -21.04 -11.55 52.24
N THR A 662 -21.54 -10.56 51.50
CA THR A 662 -22.98 -10.41 51.21
C THR A 662 -23.29 -10.42 49.72
N LYS A 663 -22.41 -9.88 48.88
CA LYS A 663 -22.56 -9.86 47.42
C LYS A 663 -21.23 -9.77 46.71
N TRP A 664 -21.24 -10.13 45.44
CA TRP A 664 -20.18 -9.79 44.49
C TRP A 664 -20.23 -8.30 44.13
N SER A 665 -19.07 -7.73 43.87
CA SER A 665 -18.90 -6.39 43.30
C SER A 665 -17.66 -6.35 42.43
N PHE A 666 -17.64 -5.49 41.42
CA PHE A 666 -16.45 -5.22 40.62
C PHE A 666 -15.29 -4.80 41.53
N ASP A 667 -14.09 -5.31 41.26
CA ASP A 667 -12.87 -5.00 41.99
C ASP A 667 -11.93 -4.16 41.11
N PRO A 668 -11.84 -2.83 41.34
CA PRO A 668 -10.96 -1.96 40.57
C PRO A 668 -9.48 -2.06 41.00
N THR A 669 -9.10 -3.02 41.85
CA THR A 669 -7.74 -3.12 42.39
C THR A 669 -6.70 -3.29 41.28
N VAL A 670 -5.73 -2.37 41.22
CA VAL A 670 -4.61 -2.44 40.28
C VAL A 670 -3.53 -3.36 40.85
N VAL A 671 -3.16 -4.42 40.12
CA VAL A 671 -2.12 -5.37 40.55
C VAL A 671 -0.89 -5.23 39.65
N PHE A 672 0.29 -5.04 40.23
CA PHE A 672 1.54 -5.06 39.45
C PHE A 672 2.75 -5.50 40.27
N THR A 673 3.78 -5.99 39.58
CA THR A 673 5.11 -6.26 40.15
C THR A 673 6.04 -5.10 39.86
N MET A 674 6.80 -4.65 40.86
CA MET A 674 7.78 -3.58 40.73
C MET A 674 8.85 -3.95 39.69
N ILE A 675 9.13 -3.01 38.80
CA ILE A 675 10.17 -3.08 37.76
C ILE A 675 11.29 -2.08 38.07
N SER A 676 12.37 -2.10 37.28
CA SER A 676 13.57 -1.26 37.50
C SER A 676 13.26 0.22 37.76
N SER A 677 12.35 0.83 37.00
CA SER A 677 11.96 2.23 37.20
C SER A 677 11.24 2.49 38.53
N ASP A 678 10.51 1.51 39.06
CA ASP A 678 9.84 1.62 40.36
C ASP A 678 10.87 1.64 41.50
N TYR A 679 11.89 0.79 41.42
CA TYR A 679 13.02 0.83 42.35
C TYR A 679 13.84 2.10 42.17
N GLN A 680 14.00 2.60 40.94
CA GLN A 680 14.69 3.85 40.65
C GLN A 680 13.97 5.06 41.26
N ALA A 681 12.63 5.06 41.32
CA ALA A 681 11.88 6.15 41.97
C ALA A 681 12.26 6.34 43.46
N LEU A 682 12.60 5.25 44.16
CA LEU A 682 13.10 5.30 45.54
C LEU A 682 14.53 5.84 45.59
N VAL A 683 15.40 5.41 44.66
CA VAL A 683 16.78 5.91 44.51
C VAL A 683 16.80 7.41 44.19
N ASP A 684 15.92 7.86 43.29
CA ASP A 684 15.83 9.25 42.86
C ASP A 684 15.34 10.15 44.00
N PHE A 685 14.39 9.68 44.83
CA PHE A 685 14.00 10.41 46.04
C PHE A 685 15.21 10.62 46.98
N VAL A 686 15.94 9.54 47.28
CA VAL A 686 17.12 9.61 48.16
C VAL A 686 18.21 10.49 47.57
N THR A 687 18.35 10.49 46.24
CA THR A 687 19.31 11.35 45.52
C THR A 687 18.97 12.83 45.63
N ASN A 688 17.67 13.16 45.53
CA ASN A 688 17.19 14.54 45.42
C ASN A 688 16.92 15.20 46.77
N ASP A 689 16.74 14.45 47.85
CA ASP A 689 16.59 15.00 49.19
C ASP A 689 17.95 15.09 49.91
N PRO A 690 18.44 16.30 50.25
CA PRO A 690 19.73 16.50 50.92
C PRO A 690 19.87 15.74 52.24
N LYS A 691 18.76 15.47 52.95
CA LYS A 691 18.77 14.71 54.20
C LYS A 691 19.13 13.25 53.95
N TYR A 692 18.57 12.64 52.90
CA TYR A 692 18.69 11.21 52.65
C TYR A 692 19.86 10.85 51.75
N LYS A 693 20.45 11.81 51.03
CA LYS A 693 21.56 11.58 50.09
C LYS A 693 22.77 10.83 50.68
N ILE A 694 22.98 10.91 51.99
CA ILE A 694 24.04 10.16 52.68
C ILE A 694 23.85 8.63 52.63
N TYR A 695 22.63 8.16 52.37
CA TYR A 695 22.27 6.75 52.22
C TYR A 695 22.50 6.19 50.80
N LEU A 696 22.95 7.01 49.84
CA LEU A 696 23.34 6.49 48.53
C LEU A 696 24.54 5.55 48.67
N ASP A 697 24.52 4.45 47.91
CA ASP A 697 25.65 3.54 47.87
C ASP A 697 26.91 4.25 47.33
N GLU A 698 28.05 4.10 48.01
CA GLU A 698 29.28 4.76 47.61
C GLU A 698 29.80 4.32 46.24
N ALA A 699 29.62 3.04 45.89
CA ALA A 699 30.11 2.49 44.64
C ALA A 699 29.10 2.66 43.50
N TYR A 700 27.81 2.60 43.81
CA TYR A 700 26.73 2.64 42.83
C TYR A 700 25.63 3.66 43.17
N PRO A 701 25.97 4.94 43.39
CA PRO A 701 25.03 5.95 43.89
C PRO A 701 23.89 6.26 42.92
N SER A 702 24.01 5.90 41.64
CA SER A 702 23.00 6.18 40.62
C SER A 702 21.85 5.16 40.58
N ASN A 703 21.98 4.01 41.24
CA ASN A 703 20.99 2.93 41.15
C ASN A 703 20.80 2.12 42.45
N THR A 704 21.54 2.44 43.51
CA THR A 704 21.49 1.72 44.79
C THR A 704 21.47 2.71 45.95
N GLU A 705 20.51 2.53 46.85
CA GLU A 705 20.40 3.32 48.07
C GLU A 705 20.06 2.43 49.29
N TRP A 706 20.37 2.89 50.50
CA TRP A 706 20.27 2.11 51.74
C TRP A 706 19.18 2.59 52.71
N TRP A 707 18.50 3.70 52.42
CA TRP A 707 17.36 4.20 53.20
C TRP A 707 16.11 3.34 53.03
N TYR A 708 15.65 3.09 51.80
CA TYR A 708 14.62 2.09 51.48
C TYR A 708 15.22 0.74 51.10
N GLY A 709 16.51 0.70 50.74
CA GLY A 709 17.24 -0.50 50.34
C GLY A 709 17.09 -0.84 48.86
N ALA A 710 16.58 0.08 48.06
CA ALA A 710 16.27 -0.13 46.66
C ALA A 710 17.52 -0.33 45.81
N ASN A 711 17.47 -1.35 44.96
CA ASN A 711 18.45 -1.59 43.92
C ASN A 711 17.75 -1.66 42.57
N ALA A 712 17.85 -0.59 41.79
CA ALA A 712 17.21 -0.49 40.48
C ALA A 712 17.87 -1.38 39.41
N LYS A 713 19.15 -1.75 39.60
CA LYS A 713 19.87 -2.63 38.69
C LYS A 713 19.44 -4.10 38.84
N PHE A 714 19.23 -4.54 40.09
CA PHE A 714 18.88 -5.92 40.41
C PHE A 714 17.41 -6.14 40.74
N ASN A 715 16.57 -5.10 40.62
CA ASN A 715 15.13 -5.13 40.83
C ASN A 715 14.73 -5.74 42.18
N ASN A 716 15.37 -5.30 43.27
CA ASN A 716 15.07 -5.81 44.60
C ASN A 716 15.24 -4.74 45.69
N ILE A 717 14.69 -5.05 46.85
CA ILE A 717 14.92 -4.33 48.11
C ILE A 717 15.87 -5.14 48.98
N SER A 718 17.05 -4.57 49.25
CA SER A 718 18.02 -5.16 50.16
C SER A 718 17.56 -5.07 51.61
N MET A 719 17.42 -6.23 52.24
CA MET A 719 17.16 -6.41 53.66
C MET A 719 18.45 -6.67 54.45
N LEU A 720 19.61 -6.35 53.86
CA LEU A 720 20.92 -6.57 54.44
C LEU A 720 21.19 -5.63 55.63
N ILE A 721 20.97 -6.14 56.84
CA ILE A 721 21.05 -5.39 58.10
C ILE A 721 22.41 -4.71 58.29
N LYS A 722 23.51 -5.40 57.95
CA LYS A 722 24.87 -4.87 58.12
C LYS A 722 25.07 -3.53 57.42
N SER A 723 24.68 -3.44 56.15
CA SER A 723 24.83 -2.22 55.35
C SER A 723 23.85 -1.15 55.83
N ARG A 724 22.61 -1.53 56.15
CA ARG A 724 21.59 -0.60 56.68
C ARG A 724 22.04 0.07 57.98
N LYS A 725 22.61 -0.70 58.93
CA LYS A 725 23.20 -0.18 60.18
C LYS A 725 24.40 0.74 59.92
N TYR A 726 25.28 0.36 58.98
CA TYR A 726 26.41 1.20 58.61
C TYR A 726 25.97 2.59 58.11
N TYR A 727 25.01 2.66 57.18
CA TYR A 727 24.53 3.93 56.65
C TYR A 727 23.68 4.73 57.66
N ASP A 728 22.94 4.06 58.54
CA ASP A 728 22.23 4.70 59.68
C ASP A 728 23.20 5.43 60.63
N THR A 729 24.24 4.75 61.08
CA THR A 729 25.29 5.36 61.91
C THR A 729 26.03 6.47 61.15
N LYS A 730 26.34 6.25 59.87
CA LYS A 730 27.04 7.24 59.03
C LYS A 730 26.22 8.52 58.84
N ALA A 731 24.90 8.39 58.71
CA ALA A 731 23.98 9.52 58.66
C ALA A 731 23.85 10.26 60.00
N GLY A 732 24.25 9.62 61.11
CA GLY A 732 24.08 10.13 62.46
C GLY A 732 22.64 9.99 62.99
N ASP A 733 21.81 9.16 62.34
CA ASP A 733 20.40 8.99 62.72
C ASP A 733 20.23 7.98 63.87
N HIS A 734 21.12 6.98 63.98
CA HIS A 734 21.20 6.00 65.07
C HIS A 734 19.88 5.30 65.44
N PHE A 735 18.97 5.12 64.47
CA PHE A 735 17.65 4.49 64.75
C PHE A 735 17.71 2.97 64.89
N LEU A 736 18.77 2.31 64.42
CA LEU A 736 18.97 0.85 64.53
C LEU A 736 19.85 0.42 65.70
N ASP A 737 20.42 1.38 66.44
CA ASP A 737 21.32 1.08 67.55
C ASP A 737 20.60 0.30 68.65
N GLY A 738 21.19 -0.82 69.05
CA GLY A 738 20.65 -1.71 70.08
C GLY A 738 19.42 -2.53 69.66
N LYS A 739 18.95 -2.46 68.41
CA LYS A 739 17.83 -3.25 67.90
C LYS A 739 18.25 -4.62 67.39
N GLU A 740 17.42 -5.61 67.67
CA GLU A 740 17.57 -6.97 67.15
C GLU A 740 17.26 -7.05 65.66
N ASP A 741 17.72 -8.11 64.99
CA ASP A 741 17.62 -8.25 63.54
C ASP A 741 16.16 -8.27 63.04
N ALA A 742 15.25 -8.88 63.80
CA ALA A 742 13.82 -8.92 63.46
C ALA A 742 13.18 -7.52 63.55
N GLU A 743 13.52 -6.74 64.59
CA GLU A 743 13.05 -5.37 64.75
C GLU A 743 13.57 -4.46 63.63
N CYS A 744 14.82 -4.66 63.20
CA CYS A 744 15.40 -3.92 62.08
C CYS A 744 14.63 -4.20 60.77
N ARG A 745 14.30 -5.47 60.49
CA ARG A 745 13.57 -5.84 59.27
C ARG A 745 12.14 -5.29 59.27
N GLU A 746 11.48 -5.27 60.41
CA GLU A 746 10.16 -4.65 60.55
C GLU A 746 10.21 -3.15 60.20
N ILE A 747 11.22 -2.44 60.71
CA ILE A 747 11.46 -1.02 60.36
C ILE A 747 11.70 -0.86 58.85
N PHE A 748 12.47 -1.76 58.23
CA PHE A 748 12.73 -1.69 56.79
C PHE A 748 11.46 -1.89 55.97
N HIS A 749 10.60 -2.82 56.38
CA HIS A 749 9.31 -3.05 55.72
C HIS A 749 8.39 -1.85 55.87
N GLN A 750 8.25 -1.28 57.07
CA GLN A 750 7.44 -0.08 57.31
C GLN A 750 7.88 1.09 56.43
N ARG A 751 9.20 1.38 56.42
CA ARG A 751 9.76 2.42 55.56
C ARG A 751 9.56 2.15 54.08
N LEU A 752 9.71 0.89 53.66
CA LEU A 752 9.48 0.52 52.28
C LEU A 752 8.02 0.80 51.89
N GLN A 753 7.04 0.50 52.75
CA GLN A 753 5.64 0.80 52.43
C GLN A 753 5.41 2.32 52.33
N GLU A 754 5.99 3.12 53.22
CA GLU A 754 5.97 4.57 53.08
C GLU A 754 6.60 5.03 51.76
N GLY A 755 7.75 4.45 51.38
CA GLY A 755 8.42 4.78 50.13
C GLY A 755 7.62 4.39 48.88
N ILE A 756 6.97 3.22 48.90
CA ILE A 756 6.09 2.78 47.81
C ILE A 756 4.88 3.73 47.69
N ALA A 757 4.26 4.09 48.82
CA ALA A 757 3.11 4.99 48.85
C ALA A 757 3.44 6.42 48.40
N ASN A 758 4.63 6.93 48.73
CA ASN A 758 5.01 8.33 48.50
C ASN A 758 5.85 8.58 47.25
N HIS A 759 6.50 7.55 46.70
CA HIS A 759 7.44 7.74 45.58
C HIS A 759 7.14 6.80 44.41
N VAL A 760 6.92 5.51 44.66
CA VAL A 760 6.68 4.54 43.58
C VAL A 760 5.30 4.74 42.94
N LEU A 761 4.24 4.67 43.75
CA LEU A 761 2.87 4.79 43.25
C LEU A 761 2.59 6.18 42.66
N PRO A 762 3.04 7.31 43.26
CA PRO A 762 2.89 8.63 42.64
C PRO A 762 3.68 8.80 41.34
N ALA A 763 4.87 8.19 41.21
CA ALA A 763 5.62 8.22 39.96
C ALA A 763 4.92 7.42 38.85
N ARG A 764 4.33 6.27 39.20
CA ARG A 764 3.67 5.38 38.23
C ARG A 764 2.24 5.80 37.88
N TYR A 765 1.52 6.36 38.85
CA TYR A 765 0.11 6.75 38.72
C TYR A 765 -0.12 8.17 39.30
N PRO A 766 0.48 9.22 38.71
CA PRO A 766 0.40 10.59 39.22
C PRO A 766 -1.03 11.15 39.23
N ASP A 767 -1.89 10.64 38.35
CA ASP A 767 -3.29 11.05 38.22
C ASP A 767 -4.29 10.09 38.88
N ALA A 768 -3.82 9.09 39.64
CA ALA A 768 -4.70 8.14 40.33
C ALA A 768 -5.64 8.84 41.33
N GLU A 769 -6.95 8.61 41.20
CA GLU A 769 -7.95 9.16 42.11
C GLU A 769 -8.25 8.22 43.28
N ALA A 770 -8.73 8.77 44.41
CA ALA A 770 -9.08 7.97 45.59
C ALA A 770 -10.29 7.06 45.33
N ILE A 771 -11.25 7.59 44.58
CA ILE A 771 -12.49 6.92 44.21
C ILE A 771 -12.56 6.96 42.68
N LYS A 772 -12.80 5.81 42.05
CA LYS A 772 -13.11 5.70 40.63
C LYS A 772 -14.40 4.93 40.49
N ASP A 773 -15.34 5.46 39.72
CA ASP A 773 -16.67 4.85 39.52
C ASP A 773 -17.40 4.54 40.85
N ASN A 774 -17.36 5.50 41.79
CA ASN A 774 -17.87 5.36 43.17
C ASN A 774 -17.26 4.22 44.01
N MET A 775 -16.14 3.64 43.57
CA MET A 775 -15.44 2.58 44.27
C MET A 775 -14.06 3.03 44.74
N GLN A 776 -13.69 2.58 45.94
CA GLN A 776 -12.38 2.83 46.52
C GLN A 776 -11.29 2.15 45.69
N MET A 777 -10.31 2.93 45.23
CA MET A 777 -9.16 2.40 44.50
C MET A 777 -8.15 1.77 45.45
N PHE A 778 -7.69 0.56 45.10
CA PHE A 778 -6.60 -0.12 45.76
C PHE A 778 -5.51 -0.53 44.76
N TYR A 779 -4.30 -0.70 45.26
CA TYR A 779 -3.12 -1.10 44.50
C TYR A 779 -2.43 -2.25 45.24
N LEU A 780 -2.30 -3.40 44.60
CA LEU A 780 -1.57 -4.54 45.13
C LEU A 780 -0.20 -4.59 44.46
N VAL A 781 0.83 -4.18 45.21
CA VAL A 781 2.20 -4.04 44.72
C VAL A 781 3.00 -5.25 45.12
N LYS A 782 3.57 -5.95 44.14
CA LYS A 782 4.47 -7.08 44.35
C LYS A 782 5.93 -6.64 44.21
N TYR A 783 6.81 -7.08 45.08
CA TYR A 783 8.24 -6.72 45.05
C TYR A 783 9.12 -7.84 45.59
N VAL A 784 10.42 -7.79 45.27
CA VAL A 784 11.38 -8.81 45.65
C VAL A 784 12.34 -8.25 46.68
N THR A 785 12.65 -9.04 47.71
CA THR A 785 13.69 -8.71 48.70
C THR A 785 14.99 -9.47 48.44
N TYR A 786 16.09 -9.00 49.02
CA TYR A 786 17.38 -9.69 49.02
C TYR A 786 17.98 -9.74 50.43
N SER A 787 18.50 -10.91 50.83
CA SER A 787 19.09 -11.17 52.15
C SER A 787 18.13 -10.98 53.37
N PRO A 788 17.06 -11.81 53.49
CA PRO A 788 16.74 -12.98 52.67
C PRO A 788 15.98 -12.63 51.38
N THR A 789 16.09 -13.52 50.40
CA THR A 789 15.33 -13.42 49.15
C THR A 789 13.92 -13.93 49.36
N GLY A 790 12.93 -13.10 49.03
CA GLY A 790 11.51 -13.43 49.11
C GLY A 790 10.72 -12.58 48.13
N THR A 791 9.54 -13.06 47.73
CA THR A 791 8.60 -12.26 46.95
C THR A 791 7.48 -11.83 47.87
N TRP A 792 7.19 -10.55 47.90
CA TRP A 792 6.23 -9.95 48.81
C TRP A 792 5.14 -9.24 48.03
N GLN A 793 3.97 -9.10 48.64
CA GLN A 793 2.94 -8.19 48.19
C GLN A 793 2.46 -7.31 49.34
N ALA A 794 2.04 -6.08 49.02
CA ALA A 794 1.44 -5.14 49.95
C ALA A 794 0.30 -4.40 49.26
N ARG A 795 -0.77 -4.11 50.01
CA ARG A 795 -1.94 -3.38 49.49
C ARG A 795 -1.87 -1.91 49.91
N PHE A 796 -2.18 -1.03 48.97
CA PHE A 796 -2.24 0.41 49.15
C PHE A 796 -3.59 0.92 48.73
N LYS A 797 -4.06 1.98 49.39
CA LYS A 797 -5.33 2.65 49.17
C LYS A 797 -5.07 4.01 48.52
N GLY A 798 -5.76 4.33 47.43
CA GLY A 798 -5.77 5.70 46.91
C GLY A 798 -6.56 6.62 47.85
N ILE A 799 -5.98 7.73 48.29
CA ILE A 799 -6.62 8.64 49.27
C ILE A 799 -6.87 10.04 48.73
N ALA A 800 -6.16 10.46 47.69
CA ALA A 800 -6.43 11.65 46.89
C ALA A 800 -5.71 11.52 45.54
N LYS A 801 -5.88 12.50 44.65
CA LYS A 801 -5.19 12.52 43.36
C LYS A 801 -3.66 12.35 43.55
N GLY A 802 -3.11 11.25 43.03
CA GLY A 802 -1.68 10.90 43.12
C GLY A 802 -1.18 10.61 44.54
N LYS A 803 -2.07 10.36 45.50
CA LYS A 803 -1.71 10.09 46.90
C LYS A 803 -2.24 8.74 47.35
N PHE A 804 -1.38 8.00 48.04
CA PHE A 804 -1.64 6.63 48.46
C PHE A 804 -1.33 6.45 49.94
N GLU A 805 -2.00 5.50 50.56
CA GLU A 805 -1.79 5.10 51.95
C GLU A 805 -1.61 3.60 52.00
N TYR A 806 -0.63 3.12 52.77
CA TYR A 806 -0.47 1.69 52.99
C TYR A 806 -1.63 1.13 53.81
N VAL A 807 -2.19 0.00 53.40
CA VAL A 807 -3.20 -0.71 54.18
C VAL A 807 -2.46 -1.54 55.24
N GLU A 808 -2.48 -1.08 56.49
CA GLU A 808 -1.75 -1.69 57.60
C GLU A 808 -2.06 -3.20 57.73
N GLY A 809 -1.02 -4.02 57.92
CA GLY A 809 -1.13 -5.46 58.03
C GLY A 809 -1.41 -6.21 56.71
N SER A 810 -1.52 -5.52 55.58
CA SER A 810 -1.78 -6.15 54.27
C SER A 810 -0.56 -6.79 53.61
N GLN A 811 0.63 -6.64 54.21
CA GLN A 811 1.85 -7.16 53.64
C GLN A 811 1.94 -8.67 53.90
N THR A 812 2.18 -9.43 52.84
CA THR A 812 2.32 -10.89 52.92
C THR A 812 3.45 -11.38 52.02
N GLU A 813 4.25 -12.33 52.51
CA GLU A 813 5.19 -13.07 51.68
C GLU A 813 4.43 -14.09 50.83
N LEU A 814 4.67 -14.08 49.52
CA LEU A 814 4.13 -15.02 48.56
C LEU A 814 4.99 -16.29 48.57
N LYS A 815 4.36 -17.44 48.82
CA LYS A 815 5.02 -18.76 48.85
C LYS A 815 5.09 -19.41 47.49
#